data_AF-A0AAJ7TDT7-F1
#
_entry.id   AF-A0AAJ7TDT7-F1
#
_cell.length_a   1.000
_cell.length_b   1.000
_cell.length_c   1.000
_cell.angle_alpha   90.00
_cell.angle_beta   90.00
_cell.angle_gamma   90.00
#
_symmetry.space_group_name_H-M   'P 1'
#
loop_
_entity.id
_entity.type
_entity.pdbx_description
1 polymer ?
#
loop_
_entity_poly.entity_id
_entity_poly.type
_entity_poly.pdbx_seq_one_letter_code
_entity_poly.pdbx_strand_id
1 'polypeptide(L)'
;MNEWAHGEEQGGAERLQLRVCFQMDRLLAMRALASLLLLLESFAATTRANATLGCSKMDPPPYAGIRYMGLSYRQVQLMRLMPIRYEIEYVCKAGREIQGPHVRKCLPNGTWSDMGTETKCLRLCPEMPPDFSNGRAEIVEGSARATEGTHIEYSCDEGYRLVGPPALYCTKAGVWDGSIPHCVEDVNTFQYSQHTKVVPKTPGSKAAKQALYIGGLFPMSGSWPGGQACKPAAMMALDDVNDKPDLLSDYELKLIETDSMCMPGHATKILYDLLYYGPIKIVLMPGCSSVSTLVAEAARMWNLIVLSYGSSSPALSNRQRFPTFFRTHPSATLHNPTRVHLFKTWGWTRIATIQQTAEVFTSTLADLEESVKEAGIEINVRQSFLSDPSVAVKNLKRQDARIIVGLFYEDEARRVFCEVYKEKLFGKKHVWFLIGWYADNWFLKSDHAVNCTAEQMAEAAEGHVTTEIVMLNPENTRGVSNMTSNEFIERLKERLPKRHNETGGIQEAPLAYDAIWALALALNRTVQELAKTGLMLADFNYTNKAITDEFYNALNLSSFSGVSGHVVFDASGSRMAWTLIEQLQDGKYVKIGYYDSSSNNISWFNAEKWIGGSPPPDRTKVVEQFRYLSQGLYISVCVLATVGIILGLLCLSFNVYNRQIRYVQNSKPGLNNMTVVGCVLALSAVFPLGLDGLHISMATFPFVCQLRVWLISMGFSLAYSSMFTKIWWVHTASIKKSETKEKTKISQEFEDWKLYAMAGGFLLTDAIFILIWQVVHPLHRTIEVKRISFKKSERATRMSTSGPGWSTAARSRS
;
A
#
# COMPACT_ATOMS: atom_id res chain seq x y z
N MET A 1 -11.54 -15.68 -24.50
CA MET A 1 -11.91 -15.59 -25.93
C MET A 1 -10.93 -14.67 -26.63
N ASN A 2 -10.30 -15.24 -27.66
CA ASN A 2 -9.41 -14.67 -28.68
C ASN A 2 -7.93 -14.44 -28.28
N GLU A 3 -7.15 -15.48 -28.55
CA GLU A 3 -5.74 -15.45 -28.96
C GLU A 3 -5.54 -14.56 -30.19
N TRP A 4 -4.48 -13.73 -30.23
CA TRP A 4 -3.80 -13.34 -31.47
C TRP A 4 -2.28 -13.31 -31.23
N ALA A 5 -1.59 -13.81 -32.24
CA ALA A 5 -0.25 -14.38 -32.26
C ALA A 5 0.92 -13.38 -32.32
N HIS A 6 2.11 -13.96 -32.13
CA HIS A 6 3.43 -13.44 -32.49
C HIS A 6 3.49 -12.72 -33.84
N GLY A 7 4.29 -11.65 -33.90
CA GLY A 7 4.73 -10.99 -35.15
C GLY A 7 5.99 -10.17 -34.91
N GLU A 8 6.98 -10.39 -35.77
CA GLU A 8 8.38 -9.96 -35.74
C GLU A 8 8.62 -8.44 -35.64
N GLU A 9 9.63 -8.06 -34.86
CA GLU A 9 10.33 -6.78 -34.97
C GLU A 9 11.12 -6.74 -36.29
N GLN A 10 10.56 -6.10 -37.31
CA GLN A 10 11.33 -5.54 -38.41
C GLN A 10 11.49 -4.03 -38.21
N GLY A 11 12.73 -3.58 -38.29
CA GLY A 11 13.16 -2.19 -38.11
C GLY A 11 12.37 -1.22 -38.98
N GLY A 12 11.47 -0.48 -38.35
CA GLY A 12 10.93 0.75 -38.90
C GLY A 12 11.87 1.90 -38.58
N ALA A 13 12.65 2.34 -39.57
CA ALA A 13 13.24 3.68 -39.54
C ALA A 13 12.11 4.71 -39.48
N GLU A 14 11.76 5.17 -38.27
CA GLU A 14 10.83 6.28 -38.09
C GLU A 14 11.39 7.51 -38.83
N ARG A 15 10.69 7.93 -39.88
CA ARG A 15 10.85 9.25 -40.48
C ARG A 15 10.57 10.30 -39.41
N LEU A 16 11.63 10.75 -38.75
CA LEU A 16 11.65 12.00 -37.99
C LEU A 16 11.47 13.16 -39.00
N GLN A 17 10.23 13.48 -39.32
CA GLN A 17 9.91 14.79 -39.87
C GLN A 17 10.31 15.82 -38.82
N LEU A 18 11.26 16.69 -39.16
CA LEU A 18 11.43 17.99 -38.51
C LEU A 18 10.14 18.78 -38.70
N ARG A 19 9.16 18.59 -37.80
CA ARG A 19 8.08 19.56 -37.57
C ARG A 19 8.59 20.57 -36.56
N VAL A 20 9.52 21.40 -36.98
CA VAL A 20 9.83 22.64 -36.27
C VAL A 20 9.31 23.73 -37.20
N CYS A 21 8.22 24.38 -36.80
CA CYS A 21 7.55 25.53 -37.44
C CYS A 21 6.37 25.31 -38.42
N PHE A 22 5.87 24.10 -38.65
CA PHE A 22 4.60 23.93 -39.39
C PHE A 22 3.58 23.13 -38.58
N GLN A 23 2.75 23.85 -37.83
CA GLN A 23 1.51 23.32 -37.27
C GLN A 23 0.37 24.26 -37.67
N MET A 24 -0.30 23.91 -38.77
CA MET A 24 -1.64 24.42 -39.07
C MET A 24 -2.62 23.61 -38.23
N ASP A 25 -3.41 24.27 -37.39
CA ASP A 25 -4.46 23.62 -36.61
C ASP A 25 -5.48 22.94 -37.52
N ARG A 26 -5.51 21.60 -37.49
CA ARG A 26 -6.47 20.76 -38.22
C ARG A 26 -7.95 21.04 -37.86
N LEU A 27 -8.20 21.81 -36.79
CA LEU A 27 -9.55 22.15 -36.33
C LEU A 27 -10.29 23.16 -37.22
N LEU A 28 -9.58 24.07 -37.93
CA LEU A 28 -10.25 25.08 -38.75
C LEU A 28 -10.77 24.52 -40.08
N ALA A 29 -10.05 23.58 -40.69
CA ALA A 29 -10.48 22.94 -41.95
C ALA A 29 -11.73 22.05 -41.75
N MET A 30 -11.88 21.41 -40.58
CA MET A 30 -13.04 20.56 -40.27
C MET A 30 -14.30 21.36 -39.94
N ARG A 31 -14.17 22.56 -39.36
CA ARG A 31 -15.32 23.43 -39.04
C ARG A 31 -15.98 24.02 -40.29
N ALA A 32 -15.21 24.28 -41.34
CA ALA A 32 -15.74 24.74 -42.63
C ALA A 32 -16.56 23.66 -43.35
N LEU A 33 -16.24 22.37 -43.16
CA LEU A 33 -16.93 21.23 -43.80
C LEU A 33 -18.17 20.75 -43.03
N ALA A 34 -18.18 20.85 -41.69
CA ALA A 34 -19.32 20.46 -40.86
C ALA A 34 -20.52 21.41 -40.99
N SER A 35 -20.27 22.66 -41.40
CA SER A 35 -21.31 23.69 -41.57
C SER A 35 -22.20 23.46 -42.81
N LEU A 36 -21.78 22.59 -43.74
CA LEU A 36 -22.48 22.32 -45.00
C LEU A 36 -23.35 21.05 -44.98
N LEU A 37 -23.26 20.23 -43.92
CA LEU A 37 -23.90 18.90 -43.82
C LEU A 37 -25.10 18.85 -42.86
N LEU A 38 -25.48 19.96 -42.22
CA LEU A 38 -26.57 20.05 -41.23
C LEU A 38 -27.93 20.51 -41.82
N LEU A 39 -28.11 20.44 -43.15
CA LEU A 39 -29.36 20.83 -43.82
C LEU A 39 -30.17 19.67 -44.43
N LEU A 40 -29.77 18.42 -44.20
CA LEU A 40 -30.48 17.24 -44.69
C LEU A 40 -30.52 16.16 -43.61
N GLU A 41 -31.52 16.22 -42.74
CA GLU A 41 -32.20 15.04 -42.17
C GLU A 41 -33.34 15.51 -41.25
N SER A 42 -34.53 15.57 -41.81
CA SER A 42 -35.78 15.65 -41.08
C SER A 42 -36.75 14.77 -41.84
N PHE A 43 -36.92 13.50 -41.43
CA PHE A 43 -38.12 12.66 -41.63
C PHE A 43 -37.79 11.21 -41.24
N ALA A 44 -38.31 10.76 -40.09
CA ALA A 44 -38.90 9.43 -39.87
C ALA A 44 -39.17 9.20 -38.37
N ALA A 45 -40.39 9.53 -37.93
CA ALA A 45 -40.92 9.13 -36.63
C ALA A 45 -42.28 8.43 -36.83
N THR A 46 -42.29 7.10 -36.74
CA THR A 46 -43.43 6.19 -36.44
C THR A 46 -42.86 4.76 -36.60
N THR A 47 -43.05 3.74 -35.77
CA THR A 47 -44.07 3.31 -34.80
C THR A 47 -43.41 2.32 -33.81
N ARG A 48 -43.83 2.30 -32.54
CA ARG A 48 -43.70 1.10 -31.67
C ARG A 48 -44.95 0.99 -30.81
N ALA A 49 -45.75 -0.05 -31.06
CA ALA A 49 -46.80 -0.51 -30.16
C ALA A 49 -46.45 -1.91 -29.65
N ASN A 50 -46.31 -1.99 -28.33
CA ASN A 50 -46.64 -3.08 -27.40
C ASN A 50 -46.36 -4.54 -27.76
N ALA A 51 -45.36 -5.10 -27.09
CA ALA A 51 -45.44 -6.42 -26.47
C ALA A 51 -44.71 -6.36 -25.10
N THR A 52 -45.47 -6.34 -24.00
CA THR A 52 -44.92 -6.45 -22.64
C THR A 52 -44.59 -7.91 -22.36
N LEU A 53 -43.38 -8.35 -22.71
CA LEU A 53 -42.85 -9.67 -22.34
C LEU A 53 -41.95 -9.52 -21.10
N GLY A 54 -42.49 -9.85 -19.92
CA GLY A 54 -41.71 -9.89 -18.68
C GLY A 54 -42.57 -10.00 -17.42
N CYS A 55 -41.95 -10.39 -16.29
CA CYS A 55 -42.64 -10.51 -15.00
C CYS A 55 -42.61 -9.20 -14.21
N SER A 56 -43.66 -8.92 -13.44
CA SER A 56 -43.64 -7.81 -12.48
C SER A 56 -42.61 -8.06 -11.36
N LYS A 57 -42.13 -6.98 -10.73
CA LYS A 57 -41.25 -7.09 -9.57
C LYS A 57 -42.01 -7.72 -8.41
N MET A 58 -41.36 -8.63 -7.69
CA MET A 58 -41.88 -9.18 -6.44
C MET A 58 -41.58 -8.25 -5.28
N ASP A 59 -42.53 -8.15 -4.37
CA ASP A 59 -42.31 -7.50 -3.08
C ASP A 59 -41.63 -8.47 -2.11
N PRO A 60 -40.66 -8.02 -1.30
CA PRO A 60 -39.98 -8.87 -0.35
C PRO A 60 -40.93 -9.31 0.78
N PRO A 61 -40.96 -10.62 1.14
CA PRO A 61 -41.74 -11.09 2.28
C PRO A 61 -41.19 -10.53 3.61
N PRO A 62 -41.99 -10.59 4.71
CA PRO A 62 -41.57 -10.10 6.01
C PRO A 62 -40.23 -10.71 6.44
N TYR A 63 -39.28 -9.85 6.83
CA TYR A 63 -37.93 -10.23 7.26
C TYR A 63 -37.01 -10.85 6.18
N ALA A 64 -37.42 -10.80 4.90
CA ALA A 64 -36.59 -11.15 3.75
C ALA A 64 -36.26 -9.92 2.88
N GLY A 65 -35.22 -10.02 2.06
CA GLY A 65 -34.92 -9.15 0.94
C GLY A 65 -34.84 -9.97 -0.35
N ILE A 66 -34.90 -9.30 -1.50
CA ILE A 66 -34.76 -9.93 -2.82
C ILE A 66 -33.48 -9.42 -3.47
N ARG A 67 -32.60 -10.34 -3.85
CA ARG A 67 -31.39 -10.05 -4.62
C ARG A 67 -31.66 -10.30 -6.11
N TYR A 68 -31.45 -9.25 -6.91
CA TYR A 68 -31.53 -9.30 -8.37
C TYR A 68 -30.15 -9.61 -8.93
N MET A 69 -29.98 -10.79 -9.52
CA MET A 69 -28.68 -11.29 -9.97
C MET A 69 -28.13 -10.47 -11.14
N GLY A 70 -26.92 -9.90 -10.97
CA GLY A 70 -26.22 -9.17 -12.04
C GLY A 70 -26.72 -7.75 -12.33
N LEU A 71 -27.60 -7.18 -11.49
CA LEU A 71 -28.12 -5.81 -11.65
C LEU A 71 -27.89 -4.97 -10.37
N SER A 72 -27.48 -3.72 -10.54
CA SER A 72 -27.40 -2.76 -9.43
C SER A 72 -28.79 -2.22 -9.04
N TYR A 73 -28.94 -1.77 -7.79
CA TYR A 73 -30.20 -1.21 -7.28
C TYR A 73 -30.79 -0.10 -8.18
N ARG A 74 -29.93 0.78 -8.72
CA ARG A 74 -30.33 1.84 -9.67
C ARG A 74 -30.85 1.28 -11.00
N GLN A 75 -30.23 0.23 -11.53
CA GLN A 75 -30.69 -0.44 -12.75
C GLN A 75 -32.03 -1.15 -12.54
N VAL A 76 -32.23 -1.78 -11.39
CA VAL A 76 -33.49 -2.43 -11.02
C VAL A 76 -34.62 -1.40 -10.90
N GLN A 77 -34.38 -0.21 -10.33
CA GLN A 77 -35.39 0.85 -10.23
C GLN A 77 -35.86 1.36 -11.61
N LEU A 78 -34.97 1.39 -12.61
CA LEU A 78 -35.26 1.89 -13.96
C LEU A 78 -36.06 0.90 -14.83
N MET A 79 -36.11 -0.40 -14.46
CA MET A 79 -36.87 -1.40 -15.21
C MET A 79 -38.30 -1.53 -14.70
N ARG A 80 -39.27 -1.64 -15.61
CA ARG A 80 -40.70 -1.84 -15.26
C ARG A 80 -41.09 -3.32 -15.17
N LEU A 81 -40.46 -4.18 -15.97
CA LEU A 81 -40.68 -5.63 -16.01
C LEU A 81 -39.33 -6.37 -16.09
N MET A 82 -39.28 -7.55 -15.50
CA MET A 82 -38.11 -8.44 -15.52
C MET A 82 -38.14 -9.35 -16.76
N PRO A 83 -37.01 -9.58 -17.44
CA PRO A 83 -37.00 -10.39 -18.66
C PRO A 83 -37.32 -11.87 -18.38
N ILE A 84 -37.83 -12.57 -19.39
CA ILE A 84 -38.15 -14.00 -19.31
C ILE A 84 -36.84 -14.79 -19.06
N ARG A 85 -36.90 -15.82 -18.20
CA ARG A 85 -35.78 -16.60 -17.63
C ARG A 85 -34.90 -15.84 -16.64
N TYR A 86 -35.24 -14.62 -16.26
CA TYR A 86 -34.51 -13.92 -15.21
C TYR A 86 -34.73 -14.57 -13.83
N GLU A 87 -33.68 -14.65 -13.03
CA GLU A 87 -33.69 -15.32 -11.72
C GLU A 87 -33.51 -14.31 -10.58
N ILE A 88 -34.30 -14.48 -9.52
CA ILE A 88 -34.18 -13.72 -8.28
C ILE A 88 -33.94 -14.66 -7.11
N GLU A 89 -33.14 -14.21 -6.15
CA GLU A 89 -32.80 -14.96 -4.93
C GLU A 89 -33.41 -14.25 -3.72
N TYR A 90 -34.11 -15.01 -2.88
CA TYR A 90 -34.54 -14.51 -1.57
C TYR A 90 -33.37 -14.56 -0.59
N VAL A 91 -33.23 -13.53 0.23
CA VAL A 91 -32.17 -13.42 1.24
C VAL A 91 -32.79 -13.02 2.57
N CYS A 92 -32.70 -13.86 3.59
CA CYS A 92 -33.19 -13.50 4.93
C CYS A 92 -32.28 -12.46 5.62
N LYS A 93 -32.86 -11.65 6.51
CA LYS A 93 -32.08 -10.84 7.46
C LYS A 93 -31.29 -11.74 8.43
N ALA A 94 -30.15 -11.25 8.91
CA ALA A 94 -29.21 -12.01 9.74
C ALA A 94 -29.87 -12.80 10.90
N GLY A 95 -29.46 -14.06 11.09
CA GLY A 95 -29.98 -14.96 12.12
C GLY A 95 -31.29 -15.71 11.78
N ARG A 96 -31.66 -15.77 10.49
CA ARG A 96 -32.86 -16.45 9.99
C ARG A 96 -32.52 -17.33 8.78
N GLU A 97 -33.21 -18.46 8.66
CA GLU A 97 -33.08 -19.43 7.57
C GLU A 97 -34.31 -19.38 6.65
N ILE A 98 -34.09 -19.60 5.35
CA ILE A 98 -35.17 -19.65 4.35
C ILE A 98 -35.86 -21.02 4.41
N GLN A 99 -37.19 -21.00 4.52
CA GLN A 99 -38.05 -22.15 4.31
C GLN A 99 -38.92 -21.90 3.07
N GLY A 100 -38.77 -22.75 2.04
CA GLY A 100 -39.45 -22.62 0.74
C GLY A 100 -38.47 -22.38 -0.42
N PRO A 101 -38.96 -22.00 -1.62
CA PRO A 101 -38.11 -21.81 -2.80
C PRO A 101 -37.09 -20.68 -2.60
N HIS A 102 -35.80 -21.02 -2.70
CA HIS A 102 -34.68 -20.08 -2.53
C HIS A 102 -34.50 -19.14 -3.74
N VAL A 103 -34.79 -19.65 -4.94
CA VAL A 103 -34.65 -18.93 -6.21
C VAL A 103 -35.95 -19.05 -7.00
N ARG A 104 -36.40 -17.94 -7.61
CA ARG A 104 -37.55 -17.94 -8.53
C ARG A 104 -37.15 -17.45 -9.91
N LYS A 105 -37.75 -18.06 -10.95
CA LYS A 105 -37.46 -17.72 -12.35
C LYS A 105 -38.68 -17.12 -13.04
N CYS A 106 -38.48 -16.07 -13.83
CA CYS A 106 -39.54 -15.47 -14.62
C CYS A 106 -39.90 -16.38 -15.81
N LEU A 107 -41.15 -16.85 -15.87
CA LEU A 107 -41.63 -17.76 -16.90
C LEU A 107 -42.16 -17.00 -18.14
N PRO A 108 -42.22 -17.64 -19.32
CA PRO A 108 -42.73 -17.00 -20.54
C PRO A 108 -44.20 -16.55 -20.48
N ASN A 109 -44.97 -17.08 -19.53
CA ASN A 109 -46.35 -16.70 -19.26
C ASN A 109 -46.49 -15.40 -18.44
N GLY A 110 -45.37 -14.75 -18.07
CA GLY A 110 -45.36 -13.51 -17.29
C GLY A 110 -45.47 -13.69 -15.78
N THR A 111 -45.46 -14.93 -15.26
CA THR A 111 -45.46 -15.22 -13.82
C THR A 111 -44.11 -15.77 -13.34
N TRP A 112 -43.81 -15.65 -12.06
CA TRP A 112 -42.65 -16.30 -11.46
C TRP A 112 -42.90 -17.80 -11.25
N SER A 113 -41.84 -18.60 -11.18
CA SER A 113 -41.92 -20.02 -10.81
C SER A 113 -42.40 -20.17 -9.36
N ASP A 114 -43.01 -21.32 -9.06
CA ASP A 114 -43.34 -21.76 -7.70
C ASP A 114 -44.24 -20.80 -6.91
N MET A 115 -45.18 -20.14 -7.61
CA MET A 115 -46.15 -19.23 -6.98
C MET A 115 -47.10 -19.92 -5.99
N GLY A 116 -47.20 -21.25 -6.01
CA GLY A 116 -48.02 -22.03 -5.08
C GLY A 116 -47.36 -22.33 -3.72
N THR A 117 -46.05 -22.09 -3.56
CA THR A 117 -45.33 -22.32 -2.30
C THR A 117 -44.78 -20.99 -1.76
N GLU A 118 -45.10 -20.66 -0.51
CA GLU A 118 -44.67 -19.41 0.12
C GLU A 118 -43.24 -19.54 0.66
N THR A 119 -42.38 -18.55 0.42
CA THR A 119 -41.02 -18.49 0.99
C THR A 119 -41.04 -17.69 2.29
N LYS A 120 -40.66 -18.31 3.41
CA LYS A 120 -40.64 -17.73 4.76
C LYS A 120 -39.23 -17.66 5.33
N CYS A 121 -38.97 -16.69 6.22
CA CYS A 121 -37.71 -16.53 6.93
C CYS A 121 -37.89 -16.80 8.43
N LEU A 122 -37.56 -18.02 8.86
CA LEU A 122 -37.70 -18.45 10.25
C LEU A 122 -36.43 -18.19 11.05
N ARG A 123 -36.52 -17.88 12.35
CA ARG A 123 -35.33 -17.70 13.19
C ARG A 123 -34.65 -19.04 13.46
N LEU A 124 -33.32 -19.00 13.53
CA LEU A 124 -32.51 -20.14 13.97
C LEU A 124 -32.45 -20.18 15.49
N CYS A 125 -32.65 -21.36 16.06
CA CYS A 125 -32.27 -21.64 17.44
C CYS A 125 -30.79 -22.11 17.49
N PRO A 126 -30.10 -21.96 18.63
CA PRO A 126 -28.73 -22.46 18.81
C PRO A 126 -28.62 -23.93 18.40
N GLU A 127 -27.58 -24.25 17.62
CA GLU A 127 -27.29 -25.60 17.14
C GLU A 127 -26.95 -26.51 18.34
N MET A 128 -27.55 -27.70 18.38
CA MET A 128 -27.30 -28.63 19.48
C MET A 128 -25.96 -29.34 19.29
N PRO A 129 -25.22 -29.62 20.38
CA PRO A 129 -24.09 -30.53 20.33
C PRO A 129 -24.50 -31.88 19.74
N PRO A 130 -23.70 -32.51 18.86
CA PRO A 130 -24.06 -33.79 18.24
C PRO A 130 -24.14 -34.96 19.23
N ASP A 131 -23.57 -34.82 20.43
CA ASP A 131 -23.47 -35.91 21.41
C ASP A 131 -24.30 -35.59 22.67
N PHE A 132 -25.47 -36.22 22.79
CA PHE A 132 -26.26 -36.27 24.03
C PHE A 132 -25.87 -37.53 24.82
N SER A 133 -24.95 -37.39 25.78
CA SER A 133 -24.38 -38.51 26.52
C SER A 133 -25.41 -39.24 27.39
N ASN A 134 -25.47 -40.57 27.28
CA ASN A 134 -26.35 -41.47 28.05
C ASN A 134 -27.86 -41.23 27.85
N GLY A 135 -28.24 -40.77 26.66
CA GLY A 135 -29.63 -40.64 26.23
C GLY A 135 -29.80 -40.40 24.73
N ARG A 136 -31.04 -40.13 24.30
CA ARG A 136 -31.41 -39.85 22.90
C ARG A 136 -32.30 -38.61 22.82
N ALA A 137 -32.05 -37.77 21.81
CA ALA A 137 -32.87 -36.62 21.47
C ALA A 137 -33.52 -36.86 20.10
N GLU A 138 -34.85 -36.80 20.03
CA GLU A 138 -35.62 -37.07 18.81
C GLU A 138 -36.41 -35.81 18.39
N ILE A 139 -36.29 -35.43 17.11
CA ILE A 139 -37.03 -34.28 16.56
C ILE A 139 -38.42 -34.78 16.15
N VAL A 140 -39.42 -34.37 16.91
CA VAL A 140 -40.82 -34.78 16.71
C VAL A 140 -41.49 -33.95 15.61
N GLU A 141 -41.18 -32.64 15.55
CA GLU A 141 -41.65 -31.75 14.47
C GLU A 141 -40.56 -30.73 14.12
N GLY A 142 -40.34 -30.48 12.82
CA GLY A 142 -39.37 -29.47 12.34
C GLY A 142 -38.36 -30.02 11.33
N SER A 143 -37.21 -29.33 11.21
CA SER A 143 -36.12 -29.70 10.31
C SER A 143 -34.86 -30.02 11.11
N ALA A 144 -33.89 -30.72 10.51
CA ALA A 144 -32.60 -31.03 11.11
C ALA A 144 -31.84 -29.78 11.57
N ARG A 145 -32.07 -28.63 10.92
CA ARG A 145 -31.67 -27.31 11.44
C ARG A 145 -32.81 -26.75 12.29
N ALA A 146 -32.58 -26.61 13.59
CA ALA A 146 -33.56 -26.11 14.55
C ALA A 146 -34.00 -24.67 14.19
N THR A 147 -35.19 -24.54 13.64
CA THR A 147 -35.84 -23.28 13.27
C THR A 147 -37.11 -23.07 14.11
N GLU A 148 -37.64 -21.85 14.13
CA GLU A 148 -38.90 -21.52 14.81
C GLU A 148 -39.98 -22.59 14.62
N GLY A 149 -40.49 -23.14 15.73
CA GLY A 149 -41.48 -24.22 15.72
C GLY A 149 -40.90 -25.65 15.79
N THR A 150 -39.57 -25.82 15.86
CA THR A 150 -38.94 -27.14 16.07
C THR A 150 -39.25 -27.67 17.47
N HIS A 151 -39.68 -28.92 17.56
CA HIS A 151 -40.04 -29.64 18.79
C HIS A 151 -39.16 -30.89 18.94
N ILE A 152 -38.52 -31.03 20.09
CA ILE A 152 -37.56 -32.10 20.39
C ILE A 152 -37.90 -32.76 21.72
N GLU A 153 -37.97 -34.08 21.74
CA GLU A 153 -38.16 -34.89 22.94
C GLU A 153 -36.86 -35.58 23.36
N TYR A 154 -36.61 -35.65 24.67
CA TYR A 154 -35.41 -36.24 25.26
C TYR A 154 -35.76 -37.49 26.08
N SER A 155 -34.96 -38.53 25.90
CA SER A 155 -35.03 -39.79 26.65
C SER A 155 -33.63 -40.18 27.15
N CYS A 156 -33.53 -40.82 28.32
CA CYS A 156 -32.25 -41.36 28.81
C CYS A 156 -32.12 -42.84 28.50
N ASP A 157 -30.90 -43.32 28.36
CA ASP A 157 -30.59 -44.74 28.25
C ASP A 157 -30.77 -45.45 29.61
N GLU A 158 -30.87 -46.79 29.58
CA GLU A 158 -31.20 -47.62 30.75
C GLU A 158 -30.18 -47.45 31.88
N GLY A 159 -30.65 -47.20 33.11
CA GLY A 159 -29.80 -46.92 34.29
C GLY A 159 -29.56 -45.43 34.60
N TYR A 160 -30.09 -44.53 33.76
CA TYR A 160 -30.00 -43.08 33.95
C TYR A 160 -31.39 -42.44 34.04
N ARG A 161 -31.52 -41.42 34.90
CA ARG A 161 -32.74 -40.63 35.04
C ARG A 161 -32.59 -39.25 34.41
N LEU A 162 -33.60 -38.82 33.64
CA LEU A 162 -33.65 -37.49 33.05
C LEU A 162 -33.85 -36.41 34.12
N VAL A 163 -32.98 -35.41 34.15
CA VAL A 163 -33.06 -34.23 35.01
C VAL A 163 -33.16 -33.00 34.10
N GLY A 164 -34.35 -32.40 34.06
CA GLY A 164 -34.68 -31.25 33.22
C GLY A 164 -36.02 -31.43 32.50
N PRO A 165 -36.39 -30.48 31.61
CA PRO A 165 -37.61 -30.59 30.81
C PRO A 165 -37.50 -31.75 29.79
N PRO A 166 -38.53 -32.60 29.65
CA PRO A 166 -38.50 -33.76 28.76
C PRO A 166 -38.64 -33.39 27.27
N ALA A 167 -39.02 -32.15 26.97
CA ALA A 167 -39.13 -31.64 25.62
C ALA A 167 -38.69 -30.18 25.55
N LEU A 168 -38.18 -29.76 24.40
CA LEU A 168 -37.83 -28.37 24.10
C LEU A 168 -38.50 -27.89 22.82
N TYR A 169 -38.98 -26.66 22.85
CA TYR A 169 -39.63 -25.97 21.74
C TYR A 169 -38.83 -24.72 21.34
N CYS A 170 -38.51 -24.61 20.04
CA CYS A 170 -37.85 -23.43 19.49
C CYS A 170 -38.86 -22.29 19.34
N THR A 171 -38.75 -21.28 20.20
CA THR A 171 -39.69 -20.15 20.24
C THR A 171 -39.54 -19.20 19.04
N LYS A 172 -40.54 -18.34 18.82
CA LYS A 172 -40.50 -17.27 17.80
C LYS A 172 -39.34 -16.27 17.97
N ALA A 173 -38.71 -16.26 19.15
CA ALA A 173 -37.54 -15.43 19.43
C ALA A 173 -36.22 -16.03 18.91
N GLY A 174 -36.21 -17.31 18.49
CA GLY A 174 -34.98 -18.04 18.14
C GLY A 174 -34.22 -18.56 19.35
N VAL A 175 -34.94 -18.89 20.43
CA VAL A 175 -34.38 -19.44 21.68
C VAL A 175 -35.21 -20.65 22.09
N TRP A 176 -34.56 -21.66 22.66
CA TRP A 176 -35.24 -22.79 23.30
C TRP A 176 -36.00 -22.32 24.54
N ASP A 177 -37.21 -22.82 24.74
CA ASP A 177 -38.08 -22.48 25.87
C ASP A 177 -37.62 -23.06 27.22
N GLY A 178 -36.64 -23.96 27.20
CA GLY A 178 -36.00 -24.54 28.38
C GLY A 178 -34.51 -24.83 28.18
N SER A 179 -33.86 -25.25 29.26
CA SER A 179 -32.48 -25.74 29.24
C SER A 179 -32.41 -27.20 28.80
N ILE A 180 -31.33 -27.57 28.10
CA ILE A 180 -31.06 -28.97 27.71
C ILE A 180 -31.04 -29.86 28.96
N PRO A 181 -31.83 -30.95 29.03
CA PRO A 181 -31.84 -31.85 30.18
C PRO A 181 -30.54 -32.67 30.26
N HIS A 182 -30.26 -33.32 31.39
CA HIS A 182 -29.10 -34.23 31.53
C HIS A 182 -29.53 -35.57 32.14
N CYS A 183 -28.87 -36.65 31.72
CA CYS A 183 -29.08 -38.00 32.25
C CYS A 183 -28.08 -38.27 33.38
N VAL A 184 -28.58 -38.52 34.59
CA VAL A 184 -27.75 -38.84 35.78
C VAL A 184 -27.91 -40.31 36.17
N GLU A 185 -26.82 -40.96 36.58
CA GLU A 185 -26.85 -42.35 37.07
C GLU A 185 -27.74 -42.48 38.30
N ASP A 186 -28.59 -43.52 38.32
CA ASP A 186 -29.44 -43.81 39.46
C ASP A 186 -28.64 -44.58 40.53
N VAL A 187 -27.81 -43.86 41.30
CA VAL A 187 -27.01 -44.46 42.37
C VAL A 187 -27.81 -44.49 43.67
N ASN A 188 -28.30 -45.68 44.01
CA ASN A 188 -28.82 -45.97 45.36
C ASN A 188 -27.70 -45.83 46.41
N THR A 189 -27.89 -44.86 47.31
CA THR A 189 -27.39 -44.74 48.70
C THR A 189 -25.90 -44.95 48.98
N PHE A 190 -25.20 -43.90 49.42
CA PHE A 190 -24.27 -43.98 50.56
C PHE A 190 -24.14 -42.63 51.29
N GLN A 191 -24.17 -42.70 52.63
CA GLN A 191 -24.27 -41.63 53.61
C GLN A 191 -23.12 -40.61 53.53
N TYR A 192 -23.46 -39.33 53.45
CA TYR A 192 -22.55 -38.23 53.77
C TYR A 192 -22.55 -38.01 55.29
N SER A 193 -21.51 -38.47 55.98
CA SER A 193 -21.28 -38.08 57.38
C SER A 193 -20.34 -36.87 57.42
N GLN A 194 -20.87 -35.79 57.99
CA GLN A 194 -20.12 -34.61 58.40
C GLN A 194 -19.11 -35.00 59.48
N HIS A 195 -17.82 -34.81 59.23
CA HIS A 195 -16.84 -34.49 60.27
C HIS A 195 -15.54 -33.97 59.64
N THR A 196 -15.26 -32.68 59.77
CA THR A 196 -13.90 -32.22 60.08
C THR A 196 -13.98 -31.07 61.06
N LYS A 197 -13.22 -31.27 62.15
CA LYS A 197 -13.21 -30.50 63.39
C LYS A 197 -12.45 -29.18 63.22
N VAL A 198 -12.99 -28.15 63.84
CA VAL A 198 -12.29 -26.91 64.19
C VAL A 198 -11.22 -27.25 65.23
N VAL A 199 -9.96 -26.93 64.94
CA VAL A 199 -8.84 -27.00 65.88
C VAL A 199 -8.68 -25.62 66.55
N PRO A 200 -8.54 -25.52 67.88
CA PRO A 200 -8.35 -24.23 68.56
C PRO A 200 -6.95 -23.66 68.31
N LYS A 201 -6.88 -22.36 68.02
CA LYS A 201 -5.63 -21.59 67.92
C LYS A 201 -5.01 -21.36 69.30
N THR A 202 -3.75 -21.76 69.46
CA THR A 202 -2.82 -21.24 70.48
C THR A 202 -2.27 -19.86 70.05
N PRO A 203 -2.12 -18.89 70.97
CA PRO A 203 -1.71 -17.53 70.62
C PRO A 203 -0.18 -17.40 70.63
N GLY A 204 0.41 -17.04 69.49
CA GLY A 204 1.85 -16.77 69.42
C GLY A 204 2.49 -16.65 68.02
N SER A 205 1.72 -16.75 66.92
CA SER A 205 2.28 -16.54 65.57
C SER A 205 2.00 -15.13 65.06
N LYS A 206 3.00 -14.49 64.46
CA LYS A 206 2.87 -13.27 63.64
C LYS A 206 1.57 -13.33 62.81
N ALA A 207 0.81 -12.23 62.76
CA ALA A 207 -0.44 -12.15 62.00
C ALA A 207 -0.22 -12.70 60.58
N ALA A 208 -1.01 -13.72 60.19
CA ALA A 208 -0.89 -14.34 58.88
C ALA A 208 -1.34 -13.33 57.82
N LYS A 209 -0.45 -13.01 56.86
CA LYS A 209 -0.76 -12.14 55.72
C LYS A 209 -1.93 -12.72 54.92
N GLN A 210 -2.82 -11.87 54.42
CA GLN A 210 -3.96 -12.29 53.62
C GLN A 210 -3.57 -12.49 52.15
N ALA A 211 -3.93 -13.63 51.56
CA ALA A 211 -3.56 -13.94 50.18
C ALA A 211 -4.46 -13.20 49.16
N LEU A 212 -3.82 -12.51 48.20
CA LEU A 212 -4.46 -11.90 47.03
C LEU A 212 -4.05 -12.67 45.77
N TYR A 213 -5.02 -13.10 44.97
CA TYR A 213 -4.76 -13.99 43.83
C TYR A 213 -4.78 -13.25 42.49
N ILE A 214 -3.81 -13.57 41.63
CA ILE A 214 -3.65 -13.04 40.28
C ILE A 214 -3.83 -14.20 39.29
N GLY A 215 -4.66 -14.01 38.26
CA GLY A 215 -4.82 -15.00 37.20
C GLY A 215 -3.82 -14.77 36.06
N GLY A 216 -2.84 -15.64 35.90
CA GLY A 216 -1.82 -15.54 34.85
C GLY A 216 -2.08 -16.50 33.68
N LEU A 217 -2.15 -15.97 32.46
CA LEU A 217 -2.28 -16.75 31.23
C LEU A 217 -0.97 -16.67 30.45
N PHE A 218 -0.15 -17.73 30.53
CA PHE A 218 1.18 -17.81 29.95
C PHE A 218 1.20 -18.76 28.74
N PRO A 219 1.40 -18.27 27.51
CA PRO A 219 1.41 -19.14 26.32
C PRO A 219 2.72 -19.92 26.26
N MET A 220 2.67 -21.23 26.59
CA MET A 220 3.87 -22.10 26.53
C MET A 220 4.17 -22.59 25.11
N SER A 221 3.16 -22.52 24.24
CA SER A 221 3.16 -22.94 22.84
C SER A 221 2.27 -22.01 21.99
N GLY A 222 2.16 -22.28 20.69
CA GLY A 222 1.36 -21.50 19.74
C GLY A 222 2.20 -20.55 18.88
N SER A 223 1.58 -19.49 18.35
CA SER A 223 2.26 -18.52 17.48
C SER A 223 3.37 -17.74 18.18
N TRP A 224 3.25 -17.53 19.50
CA TRP A 224 4.29 -16.91 20.34
C TRP A 224 4.41 -17.68 21.67
N PRO A 225 5.43 -18.54 21.83
CA PRO A 225 5.65 -19.33 23.05
C PRO A 225 6.35 -18.52 24.16
N GLY A 226 5.89 -17.29 24.42
CA GLY A 226 6.57 -16.36 25.32
C GLY A 226 6.47 -16.70 26.82
N GLY A 227 5.53 -17.57 27.19
CA GLY A 227 5.33 -18.02 28.56
C GLY A 227 6.53 -18.78 29.14
N GLN A 228 7.41 -19.32 28.29
CA GLN A 228 8.57 -20.12 28.72
C GLN A 228 9.56 -19.29 29.56
N ALA A 229 9.80 -18.03 29.20
CA ALA A 229 10.64 -17.11 29.97
C ALA A 229 9.84 -16.09 30.81
N CYS A 230 8.66 -15.66 30.32
CA CYS A 230 7.85 -14.69 31.06
C CYS A 230 7.27 -15.26 32.37
N LYS A 231 6.94 -16.56 32.43
CA LYS A 231 6.42 -17.18 33.66
C LYS A 231 7.49 -17.20 34.78
N PRO A 232 8.71 -17.75 34.57
CA PRO A 232 9.76 -17.68 35.57
C PRO A 232 10.11 -16.25 36.01
N ALA A 233 10.07 -15.28 35.08
CA ALA A 233 10.29 -13.87 35.40
C ALA A 233 9.19 -13.29 36.31
N ALA A 234 7.92 -13.57 36.02
CA ALA A 234 6.80 -13.15 36.86
C ALA A 234 6.85 -13.80 38.26
N MET A 235 7.19 -15.09 38.35
CA MET A 235 7.37 -15.78 39.63
C MET A 235 8.54 -15.19 40.44
N MET A 236 9.64 -14.86 39.78
CA MET A 236 10.78 -14.20 40.42
C MET A 236 10.42 -12.82 40.97
N ALA A 237 9.62 -12.03 40.24
CA ALA A 237 9.12 -10.76 40.74
C ALA A 237 8.17 -10.94 41.94
N LEU A 238 7.37 -12.02 41.93
CA LEU A 238 6.44 -12.34 43.02
C LEU A 238 7.20 -12.65 44.33
N ASP A 239 8.28 -13.43 44.23
CA ASP A 239 9.19 -13.71 45.34
C ASP A 239 9.76 -12.39 45.91
N ASP A 240 10.35 -11.56 45.03
CA ASP A 240 11.00 -10.30 45.43
C ASP A 240 10.05 -9.28 46.05
N VAL A 241 8.80 -9.22 45.57
CA VAL A 241 7.76 -8.33 46.09
C VAL A 241 7.28 -8.80 47.46
N ASN A 242 7.03 -10.10 47.64
CA ASN A 242 6.51 -10.65 48.90
C ASN A 242 7.55 -10.63 50.04
N ASP A 243 8.84 -10.72 49.69
CA ASP A 243 9.96 -10.64 50.64
C ASP A 243 10.23 -9.21 51.14
N LYS A 244 9.74 -8.18 50.43
CA LYS A 244 9.97 -6.78 50.79
C LYS A 244 9.03 -6.36 51.94
N PRO A 245 9.54 -6.06 53.14
CA PRO A 245 8.69 -5.81 54.32
C PRO A 245 7.88 -4.51 54.23
N ASP A 246 8.40 -3.51 53.49
CA ASP A 246 7.77 -2.19 53.33
C ASP A 246 6.66 -2.17 52.27
N LEU A 247 6.42 -3.28 51.59
CA LEU A 247 5.48 -3.40 50.48
C LEU A 247 4.42 -4.44 50.82
N LEU A 248 3.14 -4.05 50.87
CA LEU A 248 2.01 -4.94 51.17
C LEU A 248 2.24 -5.75 52.46
N SER A 249 2.48 -5.08 53.60
CA SER A 249 2.77 -5.73 54.88
C SER A 249 1.68 -6.71 55.34
N ASP A 250 0.42 -6.42 55.00
CA ASP A 250 -0.75 -7.20 55.42
C ASP A 250 -1.20 -8.24 54.39
N TYR A 251 -0.62 -8.22 53.18
CA TYR A 251 -1.06 -9.04 52.04
C TYR A 251 0.08 -9.85 51.42
N GLU A 252 -0.26 -11.00 50.84
CA GLU A 252 0.66 -11.86 50.10
C GLU A 252 0.12 -12.06 48.68
N LEU A 253 0.90 -11.74 47.64
CA LEU A 253 0.48 -11.95 46.25
C LEU A 253 0.72 -13.41 45.84
N LYS A 254 -0.30 -14.06 45.26
CA LYS A 254 -0.22 -15.43 44.72
C LYS A 254 -0.65 -15.47 43.26
N LEU A 255 0.11 -16.17 42.43
CA LEU A 255 -0.15 -16.30 41.00
C LEU A 255 -0.77 -17.67 40.70
N ILE A 256 -1.89 -17.68 39.99
CA ILE A 256 -2.50 -18.89 39.42
C ILE A 256 -2.11 -18.95 37.96
N GLU A 257 -1.15 -19.83 37.64
CA GLU A 257 -0.61 -19.99 36.29
C GLU A 257 -1.45 -20.95 35.44
N THR A 258 -1.67 -20.58 34.18
CA THR A 258 -2.43 -21.37 33.20
C THR A 258 -1.81 -21.24 31.81
N ASP A 259 -1.90 -22.29 30.97
CA ASP A 259 -1.38 -22.26 29.60
C ASP A 259 -2.46 -21.89 28.58
N SER A 260 -2.35 -20.69 28.02
CA SER A 260 -3.29 -20.22 27.00
C SER A 260 -3.00 -20.75 25.59
N MET A 261 -1.80 -21.29 25.34
CA MET A 261 -1.32 -21.71 24.01
C MET A 261 -1.47 -20.63 22.92
N CYS A 262 -1.61 -19.36 23.31
CA CYS A 262 -1.91 -18.23 22.42
C CYS A 262 -3.23 -18.38 21.61
N MET A 263 -4.13 -19.29 22.02
CA MET A 263 -5.37 -19.59 21.31
C MET A 263 -6.59 -18.99 22.02
N PRO A 264 -7.36 -18.09 21.39
CA PRO A 264 -8.53 -17.48 22.01
C PRO A 264 -9.57 -18.49 22.50
N GLY A 265 -9.87 -19.54 21.73
CA GLY A 265 -10.86 -20.55 22.13
C GLY A 265 -10.47 -21.29 23.41
N HIS A 266 -9.19 -21.70 23.53
CA HIS A 266 -8.68 -22.34 24.75
C HIS A 266 -8.63 -21.34 25.93
N ALA A 267 -8.22 -20.10 25.66
CA ALA A 267 -8.19 -19.05 26.66
C ALA A 267 -9.56 -18.68 27.21
N THR A 268 -10.65 -18.77 26.41
CA THR A 268 -12.02 -18.58 26.90
C THR A 268 -12.33 -19.57 28.02
N LYS A 269 -12.06 -20.87 27.82
CA LYS A 269 -12.28 -21.89 28.85
C LYS A 269 -11.52 -21.58 30.13
N ILE A 270 -10.23 -21.25 30.02
CA ILE A 270 -9.39 -20.87 31.15
C ILE A 270 -9.93 -19.63 31.87
N LEU A 271 -10.41 -18.63 31.12
CA LEU A 271 -11.00 -17.43 31.69
C LEU A 271 -12.25 -17.78 32.51
N TYR A 272 -13.13 -18.64 31.99
CA TYR A 272 -14.27 -19.15 32.75
C TYR A 272 -13.82 -19.87 34.03
N ASP A 273 -12.82 -20.75 33.93
CA ASP A 273 -12.32 -21.48 35.09
C ASP A 273 -11.75 -20.53 36.16
N LEU A 274 -11.01 -19.49 35.75
CA LEU A 274 -10.47 -18.47 36.64
C LEU A 274 -11.55 -17.58 37.28
N LEU A 275 -12.63 -17.28 36.58
CA LEU A 275 -13.70 -16.40 37.07
C LEU A 275 -14.69 -17.13 37.99
N TYR A 276 -15.06 -18.36 37.67
CA TYR A 276 -16.13 -19.09 38.35
C TYR A 276 -15.65 -20.05 39.44
N TYR A 277 -14.41 -20.55 39.36
CA TYR A 277 -13.83 -21.34 40.45
C TYR A 277 -12.97 -20.46 41.35
N GLY A 278 -13.14 -20.64 42.67
CA GLY A 278 -12.36 -19.91 43.67
C GLY A 278 -10.85 -20.23 43.59
N PRO A 279 -9.99 -19.38 44.17
CA PRO A 279 -10.27 -18.12 44.89
C PRO A 279 -10.59 -16.94 43.95
N ILE A 280 -11.07 -15.80 44.46
CA ILE A 280 -11.34 -14.57 43.67
C ILE A 280 -10.02 -13.97 43.18
N LYS A 281 -9.95 -13.54 41.92
CA LYS A 281 -8.76 -12.93 41.32
C LYS A 281 -8.92 -11.41 41.34
N ILE A 282 -7.87 -10.67 41.72
CA ILE A 282 -7.89 -9.20 41.70
C ILE A 282 -7.45 -8.64 40.33
N VAL A 283 -6.60 -9.36 39.61
CA VAL A 283 -6.06 -8.99 38.29
C VAL A 283 -5.93 -10.20 37.39
N LEU A 284 -6.12 -9.98 36.09
CA LEU A 284 -5.80 -10.94 35.04
C LEU A 284 -4.58 -10.47 34.24
N MET A 285 -3.63 -11.38 34.00
CA MET A 285 -2.39 -11.12 33.27
C MET A 285 -2.28 -12.01 32.03
N PRO A 286 -2.88 -11.60 30.90
CA PRO A 286 -2.72 -12.30 29.63
C PRO A 286 -1.43 -11.91 28.89
N GLY A 287 -0.82 -12.87 28.20
CA GLY A 287 0.36 -12.63 27.36
C GLY A 287 0.02 -12.20 25.93
N CYS A 288 -0.39 -13.17 25.10
CA CYS A 288 -0.63 -12.96 23.67
C CYS A 288 -1.66 -11.88 23.36
N SER A 289 -1.46 -11.15 22.25
CA SER A 289 -2.41 -10.12 21.77
C SER A 289 -3.83 -10.66 21.56
N SER A 290 -3.98 -11.81 20.89
CA SER A 290 -5.29 -12.43 20.59
C SER A 290 -6.08 -12.77 21.86
N VAL A 291 -5.38 -13.31 22.87
CA VAL A 291 -5.94 -13.65 24.19
C VAL A 291 -6.21 -12.40 25.01
N SER A 292 -5.30 -11.41 24.97
CA SER A 292 -5.44 -10.16 25.72
C SER A 292 -6.64 -9.35 25.25
N THR A 293 -6.90 -9.29 23.94
CA THR A 293 -8.10 -8.67 23.37
C THR A 293 -9.38 -9.31 23.93
N LEU A 294 -9.46 -10.63 23.91
CA LEU A 294 -10.60 -11.37 24.44
C LEU A 294 -10.81 -11.11 25.95
N VAL A 295 -9.74 -11.26 26.73
CA VAL A 295 -9.79 -11.11 28.20
C VAL A 295 -10.13 -9.67 28.59
N ALA A 296 -9.53 -8.67 27.94
CA ALA A 296 -9.80 -7.26 28.21
C ALA A 296 -11.23 -6.85 27.86
N GLU A 297 -11.79 -7.36 26.76
CA GLU A 297 -13.17 -7.08 26.37
C GLU A 297 -14.19 -7.69 27.34
N ALA A 298 -13.90 -8.87 27.87
CA ALA A 298 -14.74 -9.56 28.83
C ALA A 298 -14.61 -8.99 30.25
N ALA A 299 -13.41 -8.62 30.69
CA ALA A 299 -13.09 -8.23 32.07
C ALA A 299 -13.91 -7.04 32.60
N ARG A 300 -14.35 -6.13 31.72
CA ARG A 300 -15.23 -5.00 32.10
C ARG A 300 -16.55 -5.45 32.72
N MET A 301 -17.03 -6.66 32.42
CA MET A 301 -18.26 -7.22 32.98
C MET A 301 -18.10 -7.70 34.44
N TRP A 302 -16.86 -7.94 34.88
CA TRP A 302 -16.51 -8.37 36.24
C TRP A 302 -15.71 -7.30 37.01
N ASN A 303 -15.70 -6.06 36.51
CA ASN A 303 -14.91 -4.95 37.07
C ASN A 303 -13.44 -5.33 37.34
N LEU A 304 -12.83 -6.11 36.44
CA LEU A 304 -11.45 -6.56 36.58
C LEU A 304 -10.48 -5.67 35.81
N ILE A 305 -9.32 -5.44 36.41
CA ILE A 305 -8.16 -4.86 35.71
C ILE A 305 -7.41 -5.97 34.98
N VAL A 306 -7.05 -5.67 33.74
CA VAL A 306 -6.24 -6.55 32.90
C VAL A 306 -4.88 -5.89 32.68
N LEU A 307 -3.81 -6.55 33.12
CA LEU A 307 -2.44 -6.08 32.95
C LEU A 307 -1.67 -7.06 32.05
N SER A 308 -1.61 -6.77 30.75
CA SER A 308 -0.85 -7.62 29.83
C SER A 308 0.64 -7.33 29.87
N TYR A 309 1.44 -8.38 29.89
CA TYR A 309 2.91 -8.27 29.83
C TYR A 309 3.48 -8.44 28.42
N GLY A 310 2.68 -8.90 27.44
CA GLY A 310 3.17 -9.34 26.13
C GLY A 310 2.35 -8.87 24.92
N SER A 311 1.25 -8.15 25.11
CA SER A 311 0.37 -7.78 23.99
C SER A 311 0.80 -6.47 23.30
N SER A 312 1.16 -6.55 22.03
CA SER A 312 1.59 -5.39 21.22
C SER A 312 0.49 -4.79 20.33
N SER A 313 -0.70 -5.41 20.26
CA SER A 313 -1.78 -4.98 19.35
C SER A 313 -2.18 -3.51 19.55
N PRO A 314 -2.13 -2.66 18.52
CA PRO A 314 -2.62 -1.28 18.59
C PRO A 314 -4.10 -1.16 18.98
N ALA A 315 -4.93 -2.14 18.59
CA ALA A 315 -6.37 -2.13 18.85
C ALA A 315 -6.70 -2.06 20.36
N LEU A 316 -5.83 -2.59 21.21
CA LEU A 316 -5.95 -2.58 22.68
C LEU A 316 -5.82 -1.18 23.30
N SER A 317 -5.35 -0.19 22.53
CA SER A 317 -5.22 1.20 22.99
C SER A 317 -6.57 1.94 23.00
N ASN A 318 -7.64 1.34 22.46
CA ASN A 318 -8.97 1.94 22.45
C ASN A 318 -9.64 1.83 23.84
N ARG A 319 -9.57 2.92 24.62
CA ARG A 319 -10.15 3.01 25.96
C ARG A 319 -11.69 2.88 26.02
N GLN A 320 -12.41 3.15 24.94
CA GLN A 320 -13.87 2.96 24.91
C GLN A 320 -14.23 1.47 24.90
N ARG A 321 -13.42 0.66 24.21
CA ARG A 321 -13.59 -0.79 24.16
C ARG A 321 -12.92 -1.50 25.34
N PHE A 322 -11.76 -1.01 25.77
CA PHE A 322 -10.92 -1.60 26.82
C PHE A 322 -10.66 -0.60 27.96
N PRO A 323 -11.66 -0.31 28.81
CA PRO A 323 -11.55 0.74 29.82
C PRO A 323 -10.59 0.39 30.97
N THR A 324 -10.44 -0.89 31.31
CA THR A 324 -9.64 -1.36 32.47
C THR A 324 -8.35 -2.07 32.05
N PHE A 325 -7.87 -1.83 30.83
CA PHE A 325 -6.70 -2.49 30.26
C PHE A 325 -5.42 -1.67 30.46
N PHE A 326 -4.35 -2.33 30.87
CA PHE A 326 -3.00 -1.79 30.91
C PHE A 326 -2.03 -2.82 30.34
N ARG A 327 -0.86 -2.36 29.89
CA ARG A 327 0.21 -3.25 29.45
C ARG A 327 1.59 -2.66 29.65
N THR A 328 2.51 -3.48 30.14
CA THR A 328 3.94 -3.14 30.18
C THR A 328 4.59 -3.35 28.82
N HIS A 329 3.98 -4.14 27.94
CA HIS A 329 4.42 -4.22 26.55
C HIS A 329 4.03 -2.94 25.79
N PRO A 330 4.98 -2.27 25.11
CA PRO A 330 4.67 -1.10 24.30
C PRO A 330 3.79 -1.44 23.07
N SER A 331 3.04 -0.45 22.58
CA SER A 331 2.23 -0.61 21.36
C SER A 331 3.11 -0.75 20.12
N ALA A 332 2.70 -1.58 19.15
CA ALA A 332 3.37 -1.64 17.84
C ALA A 332 3.32 -0.31 17.05
N THR A 333 2.41 0.61 17.41
CA THR A 333 2.39 1.98 16.84
C THR A 333 3.63 2.79 17.20
N LEU A 334 4.37 2.43 18.25
CA LEU A 334 5.58 3.15 18.66
C LEU A 334 6.69 3.11 17.59
N HIS A 335 6.66 2.13 16.68
CA HIS A 335 7.55 2.08 15.52
C HIS A 335 7.28 3.17 14.49
N ASN A 336 6.02 3.64 14.37
CA ASN A 336 5.60 4.52 13.29
C ASN A 336 6.22 5.92 13.41
N PRO A 337 6.22 6.61 14.57
CA PRO A 337 6.94 7.87 14.75
C PRO A 337 8.41 7.77 14.32
N THR A 338 9.10 6.68 14.69
CA THR A 338 10.49 6.42 14.32
C THR A 338 10.66 6.29 12.80
N ARG A 339 9.80 5.51 12.14
CA ARG A 339 9.82 5.36 10.67
C ARG A 339 9.57 6.68 9.95
N VAL A 340 8.58 7.45 10.40
CA VAL A 340 8.27 8.77 9.84
C VAL A 340 9.45 9.73 10.00
N HIS A 341 10.09 9.73 11.17
CA HIS A 341 11.29 10.53 11.41
C HIS A 341 12.42 10.13 10.45
N LEU A 342 12.70 8.84 10.29
CA LEU A 342 13.69 8.34 9.34
C LEU A 342 13.40 8.72 7.89
N PHE A 343 12.12 8.65 7.46
CA PHE A 343 11.72 9.08 6.12
C PHE A 343 12.00 10.57 5.90
N LYS A 344 11.75 11.41 6.90
CA LYS A 344 12.09 12.85 6.84
C LYS A 344 13.58 13.08 6.78
N THR A 345 14.37 12.39 7.61
CA THR A 345 15.84 12.51 7.64
C THR A 345 16.47 12.17 6.29
N TRP A 346 15.97 11.14 5.60
CA TRP A 346 16.47 10.73 4.28
C TRP A 346 15.76 11.40 3.09
N GLY A 347 14.81 12.31 3.35
CA GLY A 347 14.11 13.08 2.32
C GLY A 347 13.19 12.24 1.43
N TRP A 348 12.66 11.14 1.95
CA TRP A 348 11.73 10.26 1.23
C TRP A 348 10.30 10.73 1.40
N THR A 349 9.60 10.87 0.27
CA THR A 349 8.22 11.39 0.21
C THR A 349 7.22 10.34 -0.28
N ARG A 350 7.73 9.20 -0.78
CA ARG A 350 6.93 8.10 -1.33
C ARG A 350 7.40 6.77 -0.77
N ILE A 351 6.47 6.02 -0.20
CA ILE A 351 6.73 4.70 0.36
C ILE A 351 5.69 3.69 -0.14
N ALA A 352 6.08 2.43 -0.16
CA ALA A 352 5.20 1.29 -0.42
C ALA A 352 5.10 0.42 0.84
N THR A 353 3.97 -0.25 1.00
CA THR A 353 3.72 -1.12 2.17
C THR A 353 3.25 -2.49 1.74
N ILE A 354 3.75 -3.53 2.40
CA ILE A 354 3.31 -4.91 2.24
C ILE A 354 3.06 -5.53 3.62
N GLN A 355 1.87 -6.08 3.83
CA GLN A 355 1.51 -6.66 5.12
C GLN A 355 0.88 -8.06 5.00
N GLN A 356 1.07 -8.88 6.01
CA GLN A 356 0.24 -10.05 6.24
C GLN A 356 -1.10 -9.62 6.84
N THR A 357 -2.18 -10.32 6.49
CA THR A 357 -3.56 -10.02 6.94
C THR A 357 -3.78 -10.51 8.39
N ALA A 358 -3.12 -9.87 9.34
CA ALA A 358 -3.32 -10.05 10.77
C ALA A 358 -3.78 -8.73 11.43
N GLU A 359 -4.53 -8.82 12.52
CA GLU A 359 -5.10 -7.65 13.23
C GLU A 359 -4.02 -6.65 13.67
N VAL A 360 -2.91 -7.16 14.22
CA VAL A 360 -1.78 -6.35 14.71
C VAL A 360 -1.19 -5.52 13.57
N PHE A 361 -0.91 -6.13 12.41
CA PHE A 361 -0.29 -5.42 11.27
C PHE A 361 -1.27 -4.48 10.58
N THR A 362 -2.55 -4.87 10.47
CA THR A 362 -3.58 -4.04 9.84
C THR A 362 -3.80 -2.74 10.61
N SER A 363 -3.85 -2.82 11.94
CA SER A 363 -3.98 -1.64 12.79
C SER A 363 -2.69 -0.80 12.85
N THR A 364 -1.52 -1.45 12.84
CA THR A 364 -0.22 -0.75 12.75
C THR A 364 -0.08 0.03 11.45
N LEU A 365 -0.53 -0.54 10.32
CA LEU A 365 -0.51 0.13 9.02
C LEU A 365 -1.52 1.29 8.96
N ALA A 366 -2.70 1.15 9.56
CA ALA A 366 -3.68 2.23 9.63
C ALA A 366 -3.13 3.45 10.37
N ASP A 367 -2.47 3.23 11.52
CA ASP A 367 -1.79 4.29 12.28
C ASP A 367 -0.60 4.90 11.51
N LEU A 368 0.17 4.07 10.78
CA LEU A 368 1.25 4.56 9.92
C LEU A 368 0.71 5.44 8.80
N GLU A 369 -0.42 5.07 8.17
CA GLU A 369 -1.07 5.80 7.09
C GLU A 369 -1.51 7.21 7.54
N GLU A 370 -2.03 7.33 8.77
CA GLU A 370 -2.35 8.61 9.38
C GLU A 370 -1.08 9.43 9.66
N SER A 371 -0.09 8.82 10.30
CA SER A 371 1.18 9.48 10.67
C SER A 371 1.96 10.01 9.46
N VAL A 372 2.03 9.24 8.36
CA VAL A 372 2.73 9.67 7.13
C VAL A 372 1.97 10.77 6.40
N LYS A 373 0.62 10.74 6.43
CA LYS A 373 -0.21 11.78 5.84
C LYS A 373 -0.01 13.13 6.54
N GLU A 374 0.06 13.15 7.86
CA GLU A 374 0.39 14.35 8.64
C GLU A 374 1.81 14.87 8.34
N ALA A 375 2.73 13.96 8.04
CA ALA A 375 4.11 14.27 7.67
C ALA A 375 4.29 14.71 6.20
N GLY A 376 3.24 14.71 5.38
CA GLY A 376 3.32 15.03 3.94
C GLY A 376 3.99 13.93 3.10
N ILE A 377 3.97 12.69 3.58
CA ILE A 377 4.53 11.50 2.90
C ILE A 377 3.36 10.67 2.36
N GLU A 378 3.45 10.23 1.11
CA GLU A 378 2.39 9.45 0.45
C GLU A 378 2.73 7.95 0.40
N ILE A 379 1.73 7.11 0.70
CA ILE A 379 1.79 5.67 0.42
C ILE A 379 1.31 5.45 -1.03
N ASN A 380 2.22 5.12 -1.95
CA ASN A 380 1.89 4.97 -3.36
C ASN A 380 1.34 3.58 -3.72
N VAL A 381 1.77 2.55 -2.99
CA VAL A 381 1.42 1.15 -3.23
C VAL A 381 1.16 0.47 -1.90
N ARG A 382 -0.04 -0.09 -1.76
CA ARG A 382 -0.41 -0.95 -0.64
C ARG A 382 -0.64 -2.36 -1.16
N GLN A 383 0.03 -3.34 -0.57
CA GLN A 383 -0.19 -4.76 -0.84
C GLN A 383 -0.47 -5.49 0.47
N SER A 384 -1.31 -6.51 0.39
CA SER A 384 -1.58 -7.41 1.51
C SER A 384 -1.68 -8.84 1.02
N PHE A 385 -1.27 -9.80 1.84
CA PHE A 385 -1.39 -11.22 1.56
C PHE A 385 -1.88 -11.99 2.79
N LEU A 386 -2.40 -13.20 2.58
CA LEU A 386 -2.81 -14.10 3.67
C LEU A 386 -1.76 -15.19 3.88
N SER A 387 -1.38 -15.90 2.80
CA SER A 387 -0.43 -17.03 2.84
C SER A 387 0.59 -17.02 1.70
N ASP A 388 0.21 -16.59 0.49
CA ASP A 388 1.14 -16.49 -0.65
C ASP A 388 1.52 -15.02 -0.95
N PRO A 389 2.79 -14.62 -0.76
CA PRO A 389 3.25 -13.26 -1.05
C PRO A 389 3.64 -13.01 -2.52
N SER A 390 3.66 -14.04 -3.38
CA SER A 390 4.23 -13.96 -4.74
C SER A 390 3.62 -12.85 -5.60
N VAL A 391 2.29 -12.72 -5.60
CA VAL A 391 1.57 -11.71 -6.39
C VAL A 391 1.83 -10.31 -5.82
N ALA A 392 1.88 -10.17 -4.50
CA ALA A 392 2.15 -8.90 -3.83
C ALA A 392 3.55 -8.36 -4.18
N VAL A 393 4.58 -9.22 -4.14
CA VAL A 393 5.96 -8.84 -4.49
C VAL A 393 6.08 -8.46 -5.97
N LYS A 394 5.43 -9.21 -6.88
CA LYS A 394 5.39 -8.88 -8.31
C LYS A 394 4.75 -7.52 -8.58
N ASN A 395 3.68 -7.18 -7.85
CA ASN A 395 3.02 -5.89 -7.96
C ASN A 395 3.91 -4.74 -7.46
N LEU A 396 4.65 -4.93 -6.36
CA LEU A 396 5.61 -3.93 -5.86
C LEU A 396 6.66 -3.59 -6.94
N LYS A 397 7.23 -4.63 -7.58
CA LYS A 397 8.18 -4.46 -8.69
C LYS A 397 7.55 -3.76 -9.89
N ARG A 398 6.33 -4.14 -10.27
CA ARG A 398 5.61 -3.54 -11.41
C ARG A 398 5.37 -2.04 -11.21
N GLN A 399 5.24 -1.59 -9.95
CA GLN A 399 5.00 -0.20 -9.59
C GLN A 399 6.29 0.61 -9.28
N ASP A 400 7.49 0.05 -9.51
CA ASP A 400 8.79 0.65 -9.17
C ASP A 400 8.87 1.11 -7.69
N ALA A 401 8.33 0.29 -6.77
CA ALA A 401 8.43 0.55 -5.35
C ALA A 401 9.88 0.43 -4.85
N ARG A 402 10.38 1.47 -4.16
CA ARG A 402 11.78 1.54 -3.69
C ARG A 402 11.95 1.47 -2.19
N ILE A 403 11.18 2.28 -1.47
CA ILE A 403 11.16 2.29 -0.01
C ILE A 403 9.96 1.45 0.42
N ILE A 404 10.21 0.29 1.01
CA ILE A 404 9.19 -0.74 1.25
C ILE A 404 9.13 -1.02 2.76
N VAL A 405 7.93 -0.91 3.33
CA VAL A 405 7.66 -1.27 4.73
C VAL A 405 6.98 -2.63 4.76
N GLY A 406 7.65 -3.63 5.35
CA GLY A 406 7.16 -4.99 5.52
C GLY A 406 6.62 -5.24 6.92
N LEU A 407 5.37 -5.70 7.01
CA LEU A 407 4.68 -6.03 8.27
C LEU A 407 4.13 -7.47 8.24
N PHE A 408 4.93 -8.43 8.69
CA PHE A 408 4.59 -9.85 8.71
C PHE A 408 5.42 -10.59 9.77
N TYR A 409 5.06 -11.83 10.09
CA TYR A 409 5.83 -12.67 11.03
C TYR A 409 7.11 -13.24 10.39
N GLU A 410 8.00 -13.83 11.19
CA GLU A 410 9.31 -14.36 10.76
C GLU A 410 9.19 -15.45 9.68
N ASP A 411 8.20 -16.34 9.82
CA ASP A 411 7.90 -17.42 8.87
C ASP A 411 7.49 -16.87 7.50
N GLU A 412 6.57 -15.90 7.48
CA GLU A 412 6.16 -15.24 6.24
C GLU A 412 7.26 -14.33 5.68
N ALA A 413 8.13 -13.76 6.52
CA ALA A 413 9.31 -13.02 6.07
C ALA A 413 10.21 -13.86 5.17
N ARG A 414 10.48 -15.13 5.53
CA ARG A 414 11.28 -16.03 4.71
C ARG A 414 10.65 -16.28 3.34
N ARG A 415 9.33 -16.46 3.28
CA ARG A 415 8.59 -16.63 2.01
C ARG A 415 8.65 -15.37 1.15
N VAL A 416 8.41 -14.19 1.76
CA VAL A 416 8.50 -12.89 1.08
C VAL A 416 9.90 -12.67 0.52
N PHE A 417 10.95 -12.84 1.31
CA PHE A 417 12.32 -12.55 0.89
C PHE A 417 12.84 -13.52 -0.18
N CYS A 418 12.36 -14.77 -0.20
CA CYS A 418 12.64 -15.67 -1.31
C CYS A 418 12.01 -15.18 -2.63
N GLU A 419 10.77 -14.67 -2.60
CA GLU A 419 10.15 -14.06 -3.78
C GLU A 419 10.82 -12.73 -4.17
N VAL A 420 11.29 -11.94 -3.20
CA VAL A 420 12.08 -10.72 -3.42
C VAL A 420 13.39 -11.03 -4.15
N TYR A 421 14.07 -12.12 -3.77
CA TYR A 421 15.27 -12.59 -4.46
C TYR A 421 14.97 -12.96 -5.91
N LYS A 422 13.94 -13.79 -6.14
CA LYS A 422 13.51 -14.22 -7.49
C LYS A 422 13.14 -13.03 -8.38
N GLU A 423 12.48 -12.02 -7.82
CA GLU A 423 12.08 -10.82 -8.54
C GLU A 423 13.17 -9.74 -8.61
N LYS A 424 14.32 -9.93 -7.93
CA LYS A 424 15.43 -8.95 -7.83
C LYS A 424 15.00 -7.59 -7.26
N LEU A 425 14.13 -7.61 -6.24
CA LEU A 425 13.61 -6.42 -5.55
C LEU A 425 14.45 -6.04 -4.32
N PHE A 426 15.78 -6.11 -4.46
CA PHE A 426 16.77 -5.81 -3.41
C PHE A 426 17.97 -5.03 -3.98
N GLY A 427 19.00 -4.80 -3.17
CA GLY A 427 20.25 -4.14 -3.58
C GLY A 427 20.17 -2.62 -3.64
N LYS A 428 21.05 -1.98 -4.41
CA LYS A 428 21.30 -0.51 -4.37
C LYS A 428 20.06 0.39 -4.51
N LYS A 429 18.99 -0.08 -5.15
CA LYS A 429 17.80 0.75 -5.46
C LYS A 429 16.66 0.64 -4.45
N HIS A 430 16.70 -0.37 -3.58
CA HIS A 430 15.57 -0.74 -2.74
C HIS A 430 16.00 -0.70 -1.27
N VAL A 431 15.10 -0.28 -0.39
CA VAL A 431 15.30 -0.30 1.07
C VAL A 431 14.07 -0.95 1.68
N TRP A 432 14.33 -1.92 2.55
CA TRP A 432 13.30 -2.62 3.30
C TRP A 432 13.31 -2.16 4.75
N PHE A 433 12.14 -1.85 5.28
CA PHE A 433 11.89 -1.65 6.70
C PHE A 433 11.15 -2.84 7.24
N LEU A 434 11.77 -3.54 8.19
CA LEU A 434 11.19 -4.69 8.88
C LEU A 434 11.02 -4.40 10.38
N ILE A 435 10.41 -5.36 11.06
CA ILE A 435 10.23 -5.36 12.51
C ILE A 435 11.45 -6.06 13.12
N GLY A 436 12.06 -5.49 14.16
CA GLY A 436 13.33 -6.02 14.71
C GLY A 436 13.21 -7.20 15.68
N TRP A 437 12.01 -7.65 16.04
CA TRP A 437 11.78 -8.81 16.92
C TRP A 437 12.11 -10.20 16.32
N TYR A 438 12.65 -10.26 15.11
CA TYR A 438 13.04 -11.54 14.51
C TYR A 438 14.31 -12.07 15.15
N ALA A 439 14.53 -13.39 15.13
CA ALA A 439 15.82 -13.93 15.52
C ALA A 439 16.94 -13.40 14.61
N ASP A 440 18.10 -13.05 15.16
CA ASP A 440 19.23 -12.46 14.40
C ASP A 440 19.61 -13.26 13.14
N ASN A 441 19.40 -14.58 13.16
CA ASN A 441 19.73 -15.51 12.08
C ASN A 441 18.50 -16.05 11.32
N TRP A 442 17.35 -15.35 11.36
CA TRP A 442 16.08 -15.83 10.81
C TRP A 442 16.16 -16.26 9.33
N PHE A 443 16.98 -15.57 8.53
CA PHE A 443 17.19 -15.83 7.10
C PHE A 443 18.14 -16.99 6.81
N LEU A 444 18.87 -17.50 7.82
CA LEU A 444 19.75 -18.67 7.71
C LEU A 444 19.07 -19.97 8.15
N LYS A 445 17.89 -19.89 8.78
CA LYS A 445 17.14 -21.08 9.23
C LYS A 445 16.60 -21.84 8.02
N SER A 446 16.79 -23.16 8.02
CA SER A 446 16.24 -24.05 6.99
C SER A 446 14.71 -24.11 7.10
N ASP A 447 14.02 -23.93 5.98
CA ASP A 447 12.56 -23.97 5.90
C ASP A 447 12.13 -24.79 4.68
N HIS A 448 11.38 -25.88 4.89
CA HIS A 448 10.90 -26.74 3.81
C HIS A 448 9.87 -26.06 2.90
N ALA A 449 9.24 -24.97 3.35
CA ALA A 449 8.26 -24.21 2.56
C ALA A 449 8.91 -23.19 1.61
N VAL A 450 10.24 -23.01 1.65
CA VAL A 450 10.97 -21.97 0.91
C VAL A 450 11.99 -22.59 -0.03
N ASN A 451 11.90 -22.28 -1.33
CA ASN A 451 12.77 -22.87 -2.37
C ASN A 451 14.12 -22.13 -2.56
N CYS A 452 14.47 -21.16 -1.72
CA CYS A 452 15.70 -20.37 -1.82
C CYS A 452 16.78 -20.88 -0.85
N THR A 453 18.06 -20.75 -1.22
CA THR A 453 19.17 -21.11 -0.32
C THR A 453 19.45 -20.01 0.71
N ALA A 454 20.11 -20.36 1.82
CA ALA A 454 20.47 -19.39 2.86
C ALA A 454 21.34 -18.23 2.33
N GLU A 455 22.24 -18.50 1.38
CA GLU A 455 23.06 -17.48 0.72
C GLU A 455 22.21 -16.49 -0.09
N GLN A 456 21.24 -16.99 -0.85
CA GLN A 456 20.31 -16.17 -1.63
C GLN A 456 19.42 -15.31 -0.72
N MET A 457 18.99 -15.88 0.41
CA MET A 457 18.20 -15.17 1.42
C MET A 457 19.02 -14.07 2.10
N ALA A 458 20.28 -14.34 2.46
CA ALA A 458 21.18 -13.35 3.04
C ALA A 458 21.44 -12.18 2.08
N GLU A 459 21.67 -12.47 0.78
CA GLU A 459 21.84 -11.42 -0.23
C GLU A 459 20.58 -10.55 -0.39
N ALA A 460 19.40 -11.16 -0.35
CA ALA A 460 18.12 -10.44 -0.48
C ALA A 460 17.79 -9.58 0.74
N ALA A 461 18.19 -10.00 1.94
CA ALA A 461 17.97 -9.28 3.19
C ALA A 461 19.01 -8.17 3.43
N GLU A 462 20.15 -8.18 2.74
CA GLU A 462 21.26 -7.26 3.03
C GLU A 462 20.86 -5.76 2.99
N GLY A 463 21.29 -5.01 4.01
CA GLY A 463 21.07 -3.57 4.10
C GLY A 463 19.67 -3.12 4.52
N HIS A 464 18.76 -4.05 4.86
CA HIS A 464 17.45 -3.69 5.41
C HIS A 464 17.58 -3.03 6.79
N VAL A 465 16.63 -2.16 7.11
CA VAL A 465 16.54 -1.44 8.39
C VAL A 465 15.46 -2.09 9.24
N THR A 466 15.75 -2.31 10.51
CA THR A 466 14.79 -2.78 11.50
C THR A 466 14.53 -1.69 12.52
N THR A 467 13.28 -1.65 13.00
CA THR A 467 12.90 -0.86 14.17
C THR A 467 12.39 -1.81 15.24
N GLU A 468 12.98 -1.77 16.43
CA GLU A 468 12.56 -2.54 17.60
C GLU A 468 12.35 -1.64 18.81
N ILE A 469 11.69 -2.16 19.84
CA ILE A 469 11.44 -1.39 21.06
C ILE A 469 12.40 -1.91 22.14
N VAL A 470 13.04 -1.00 22.87
CA VAL A 470 13.98 -1.36 23.92
C VAL A 470 13.19 -1.95 25.10
N MET A 471 13.31 -3.27 25.29
CA MET A 471 12.63 -4.00 26.37
C MET A 471 13.51 -4.20 27.61
N LEU A 472 14.79 -3.86 27.52
CA LEU A 472 15.76 -3.97 28.60
C LEU A 472 16.55 -2.66 28.70
N ASN A 473 16.70 -2.11 29.90
CA ASN A 473 17.50 -0.91 30.08
C ASN A 473 18.96 -1.15 29.67
N PRO A 474 19.53 -0.41 28.70
CA PRO A 474 20.94 -0.55 28.34
C PRO A 474 21.87 0.04 29.41
N GLU A 475 21.37 0.92 30.27
CA GLU A 475 22.15 1.52 31.34
C GLU A 475 22.28 0.58 32.54
N ASN A 476 23.47 0.54 33.16
CA ASN A 476 23.74 -0.29 34.33
C ASN A 476 23.26 0.37 35.64
N THR A 477 22.00 0.80 35.68
CA THR A 477 21.38 1.44 36.85
C THR A 477 20.53 0.42 37.63
N ARG A 478 20.41 0.61 38.95
CA ARG A 478 19.57 -0.25 39.81
C ARG A 478 18.15 0.32 39.87
N GLY A 479 17.16 -0.53 39.59
CA GLY A 479 15.74 -0.18 39.64
C GLY A 479 15.10 -0.39 41.01
N VAL A 480 13.77 -0.44 41.06
CA VAL A 480 12.96 -0.63 42.29
C VAL A 480 13.22 -1.96 43.02
N SER A 481 13.62 -2.98 42.26
CA SER A 481 14.03 -4.29 42.77
C SER A 481 15.46 -4.32 43.31
N ASN A 482 16.18 -3.20 43.25
CA ASN A 482 17.60 -3.08 43.60
C ASN A 482 18.51 -4.02 42.78
N MET A 483 18.09 -4.44 41.57
CA MET A 483 18.89 -5.23 40.62
C MET A 483 19.20 -4.43 39.36
N THR A 484 20.32 -4.74 38.72
CA THR A 484 20.65 -4.24 37.38
C THR A 484 20.07 -5.15 36.28
N SER A 485 19.99 -4.65 35.05
CA SER A 485 19.52 -5.43 33.90
C SER A 485 20.35 -6.68 33.61
N ASN A 486 21.66 -6.62 33.84
CA ASN A 486 22.56 -7.78 33.68
C ASN A 486 22.36 -8.81 34.79
N GLU A 487 22.24 -8.38 36.05
CA GLU A 487 21.95 -9.27 37.19
C GLU A 487 20.61 -9.99 37.02
N PHE A 488 19.59 -9.28 36.53
CA PHE A 488 18.29 -9.88 36.20
C PHE A 488 18.42 -11.00 35.15
N ILE A 489 19.16 -10.77 34.07
CA ILE A 489 19.35 -11.78 33.02
C ILE A 489 20.03 -13.03 33.57
N GLU A 490 21.09 -12.87 34.37
CA GLU A 490 21.80 -14.00 34.97
C GLU A 490 20.88 -14.79 35.91
N ARG A 491 20.14 -14.11 36.79
CA ARG A 491 19.18 -14.76 37.69
C ARG A 491 18.04 -15.45 36.93
N LEU A 492 17.58 -14.89 35.81
CA LEU A 492 16.59 -15.51 34.96
C LEU A 492 17.15 -16.77 34.29
N LYS A 493 18.37 -16.74 33.77
CA LYS A 493 19.03 -17.89 33.14
C LYS A 493 19.13 -19.08 34.09
N GLU A 494 19.43 -18.86 35.36
CA GLU A 494 19.48 -19.93 36.38
C GLU A 494 18.11 -20.61 36.60
N ARG A 495 17.01 -19.90 36.40
CA ARG A 495 15.64 -20.43 36.53
C ARG A 495 15.10 -21.06 35.25
N LEU A 496 15.80 -20.97 34.12
CA LEU A 496 15.34 -21.50 32.84
C LEU A 496 15.79 -22.97 32.66
N PRO A 497 14.86 -23.89 32.29
CA PRO A 497 15.20 -25.30 32.07
C PRO A 497 15.94 -25.56 30.74
N LYS A 498 15.96 -24.60 29.81
CA LYS A 498 16.57 -24.70 28.47
C LYS A 498 17.63 -23.63 28.26
N ARG A 499 18.50 -23.83 27.27
CA ARG A 499 19.50 -22.83 26.86
C ARG A 499 18.82 -21.54 26.41
N HIS A 500 19.51 -20.43 26.65
CA HIS A 500 19.05 -19.07 26.36
C HIS A 500 18.57 -18.89 24.90
N ASN A 501 19.25 -19.46 23.92
CA ASN A 501 18.92 -19.24 22.50
C ASN A 501 17.71 -20.05 21.99
N GLU A 502 17.17 -20.98 22.78
CA GLU A 502 16.07 -21.88 22.39
C GLU A 502 14.75 -21.59 23.13
N THR A 503 14.77 -20.65 24.07
CA THR A 503 13.62 -20.35 24.93
C THR A 503 12.84 -19.16 24.39
N GLY A 504 11.54 -19.34 24.16
CA GLY A 504 10.67 -18.26 23.70
C GLY A 504 10.40 -17.20 24.77
N GLY A 505 10.30 -15.93 24.35
CA GLY A 505 9.85 -14.83 25.21
C GLY A 505 10.90 -14.21 26.13
N ILE A 506 12.19 -14.45 25.90
CA ILE A 506 13.28 -13.92 26.74
C ILE A 506 13.37 -12.40 26.66
N GLN A 507 13.19 -11.82 25.47
CA GLN A 507 13.27 -10.37 25.28
C GLN A 507 12.16 -9.64 26.05
N GLU A 508 10.99 -10.28 26.18
CA GLU A 508 9.81 -9.76 26.86
C GLU A 508 9.77 -10.09 28.36
N ALA A 509 10.65 -10.97 28.85
CA ALA A 509 10.70 -11.36 30.26
C ALA A 509 10.85 -10.18 31.25
N PRO A 510 11.65 -9.12 30.97
CA PRO A 510 11.68 -7.92 31.81
C PRO A 510 10.32 -7.23 31.95
N LEU A 511 9.46 -7.30 30.93
CA LEU A 511 8.13 -6.68 30.93
C LEU A 511 7.17 -7.41 31.85
N ALA A 512 7.27 -8.74 31.92
CA ALA A 512 6.51 -9.56 32.86
C ALA A 512 6.97 -9.32 34.31
N TYR A 513 8.28 -9.18 34.53
CA TYR A 513 8.85 -8.83 35.82
C TYR A 513 8.36 -7.46 36.29
N ASP A 514 8.47 -6.44 35.45
CA ASP A 514 8.03 -5.08 35.77
C ASP A 514 6.49 -4.96 35.89
N ALA A 515 5.72 -5.83 35.24
CA ALA A 515 4.26 -5.86 35.39
C ALA A 515 3.85 -6.24 36.82
N ILE A 516 4.52 -7.22 37.43
CA ILE A 516 4.27 -7.60 38.84
C ILE A 516 4.70 -6.48 39.79
N TRP A 517 5.81 -5.79 39.52
CA TRP A 517 6.22 -4.61 40.29
C TRP A 517 5.23 -3.46 40.17
N ALA A 518 4.75 -3.14 38.96
CA ALA A 518 3.74 -2.12 38.73
C ALA A 518 2.45 -2.44 39.50
N LEU A 519 2.02 -3.70 39.45
CA LEU A 519 0.88 -4.22 40.20
C LEU A 519 1.08 -4.02 41.70
N ALA A 520 2.21 -4.44 42.26
CA ALA A 520 2.48 -4.37 43.69
C ALA A 520 2.56 -2.92 44.21
N LEU A 521 3.22 -2.04 43.46
CA LEU A 521 3.33 -0.62 43.80
C LEU A 521 1.98 0.10 43.72
N ALA A 522 1.16 -0.22 42.72
CA ALA A 522 -0.17 0.32 42.59
C ALA A 522 -1.09 -0.20 43.71
N LEU A 523 -1.07 -1.51 44.01
CA LEU A 523 -1.83 -2.06 45.14
C LEU A 523 -1.41 -1.42 46.47
N ASN A 524 -0.12 -1.18 46.69
CA ASN A 524 0.34 -0.50 47.91
C ASN A 524 -0.25 0.91 48.05
N ARG A 525 -0.31 1.67 46.96
CA ARG A 525 -0.98 2.98 46.94
C ARG A 525 -2.49 2.84 47.19
N THR A 526 -3.15 1.85 46.60
CA THR A 526 -4.59 1.63 46.85
C THR A 526 -4.89 1.30 48.30
N VAL A 527 -4.05 0.53 48.99
CA VAL A 527 -4.24 0.24 50.42
C VAL A 527 -4.23 1.55 51.23
N GLN A 528 -3.34 2.48 50.91
CA GLN A 528 -3.25 3.78 51.59
C GLN A 528 -4.49 4.65 51.34
N GLU A 529 -5.05 4.63 50.13
CA GLU A 529 -6.26 5.40 49.80
C GLU A 529 -7.54 4.74 50.32
N LEU A 530 -7.67 3.43 50.23
CA LEU A 530 -8.80 2.66 50.76
C LEU A 530 -8.87 2.72 52.29
N ALA A 531 -7.73 2.84 52.98
CA ALA A 531 -7.70 3.06 54.42
C ALA A 531 -8.41 4.35 54.84
N LYS A 532 -8.48 5.37 53.98
CA LYS A 532 -9.21 6.62 54.24
C LYS A 532 -10.74 6.44 54.18
N THR A 533 -11.21 5.45 53.41
CA THR A 533 -12.64 5.13 53.24
C THR A 533 -13.10 3.95 54.09
N GLY A 534 -12.18 3.29 54.80
CA GLY A 534 -12.46 2.14 55.66
C GLY A 534 -12.69 0.82 54.91
N LEU A 535 -12.30 0.75 53.64
CA LEU A 535 -12.37 -0.47 52.81
C LEU A 535 -11.02 -1.22 52.82
N MET A 536 -11.05 -2.55 52.71
CA MET A 536 -9.85 -3.37 52.55
C MET A 536 -9.80 -4.00 51.14
N LEU A 537 -8.60 -4.31 50.63
CA LEU A 537 -8.45 -5.06 49.37
C LEU A 537 -9.08 -6.46 49.44
N ALA A 538 -9.20 -6.99 50.66
CA ALA A 538 -9.88 -8.23 50.99
C ALA A 538 -11.37 -8.24 50.60
N ASP A 539 -12.01 -7.06 50.60
CA ASP A 539 -13.44 -6.89 50.35
C ASP A 539 -13.77 -6.85 48.84
N PHE A 540 -12.76 -7.06 47.99
CA PHE A 540 -12.93 -7.08 46.55
C PHE A 540 -13.87 -8.19 46.11
N ASN A 541 -14.84 -7.82 45.27
CA ASN A 541 -15.73 -8.73 44.57
C ASN A 541 -15.93 -8.22 43.12
N TYR A 542 -16.42 -9.08 42.23
CA TYR A 542 -16.58 -8.72 40.82
C TYR A 542 -17.70 -7.70 40.55
N THR A 543 -18.54 -7.37 41.54
CA THR A 543 -19.63 -6.40 41.38
C THR A 543 -19.26 -5.00 41.88
N ASN A 544 -18.26 -4.88 42.74
CA ASN A 544 -17.84 -3.64 43.37
C ASN A 544 -16.79 -2.93 42.52
N LYS A 545 -17.22 -1.84 41.90
CA LYS A 545 -16.37 -1.01 41.06
C LYS A 545 -15.44 -0.06 41.84
N ALA A 546 -15.75 0.27 43.09
CA ALA A 546 -15.02 1.30 43.83
C ALA A 546 -13.54 0.94 44.06
N ILE A 547 -13.26 -0.32 44.40
CA ILE A 547 -11.88 -0.82 44.57
C ILE A 547 -11.17 -0.83 43.22
N THR A 548 -11.85 -1.24 42.14
CA THR A 548 -11.31 -1.24 40.79
C THR A 548 -10.97 0.16 40.30
N ASP A 549 -11.81 1.16 40.57
CA ASP A 549 -11.59 2.55 40.14
C ASP A 549 -10.39 3.16 40.88
N GLU A 550 -10.25 2.92 42.18
CA GLU A 550 -9.07 3.37 42.95
C GLU A 550 -7.80 2.68 42.45
N PHE A 551 -7.89 1.38 42.16
CA PHE A 551 -6.77 0.63 41.63
C PHE A 551 -6.38 1.02 40.21
N TYR A 552 -7.35 1.36 39.37
CA TYR A 552 -7.12 1.94 38.06
C TYR A 552 -6.37 3.27 38.16
N ASN A 553 -6.79 4.17 39.07
CA ASN A 553 -6.12 5.45 39.29
C ASN A 553 -4.68 5.27 39.77
N ALA A 554 -4.45 4.34 40.70
CA ALA A 554 -3.12 4.03 41.22
C ALA A 554 -2.18 3.51 40.11
N LEU A 555 -2.67 2.67 39.20
CA LEU A 555 -1.92 2.21 38.02
C LEU A 555 -1.65 3.33 37.04
N ASN A 556 -2.64 4.18 36.74
CA ASN A 556 -2.48 5.32 35.83
C ASN A 556 -1.41 6.32 36.33
N LEU A 557 -1.30 6.50 37.66
CA LEU A 557 -0.29 7.36 38.29
C LEU A 557 1.03 6.62 38.58
N SER A 558 1.16 5.36 38.18
CA SER A 558 2.39 4.60 38.44
C SER A 558 3.53 5.09 37.56
N SER A 559 4.67 5.36 38.21
CA SER A 559 5.92 5.77 37.58
C SER A 559 7.05 5.25 38.46
N PHE A 560 7.91 4.42 37.88
CA PHE A 560 9.07 3.85 38.57
C PHE A 560 10.11 3.37 37.55
N SER A 561 11.33 3.15 38.02
CA SER A 561 12.41 2.56 37.21
C SER A 561 12.48 1.06 37.47
N GLY A 562 12.11 0.27 36.47
CA GLY A 562 12.17 -1.19 36.47
C GLY A 562 13.39 -1.72 35.71
N VAL A 563 13.40 -3.03 35.46
CA VAL A 563 14.48 -3.71 34.72
C VAL A 563 14.42 -3.37 33.22
N SER A 564 13.20 -3.15 32.71
CA SER A 564 12.96 -2.75 31.32
C SER A 564 13.23 -1.26 31.06
N GLY A 565 13.59 -0.49 32.09
CA GLY A 565 13.80 0.96 32.04
C GLY A 565 12.74 1.72 32.83
N HIS A 566 12.52 2.99 32.50
CA HIS A 566 11.44 3.75 33.13
C HIS A 566 10.08 3.19 32.67
N VAL A 567 9.18 2.94 33.61
CA VAL A 567 7.84 2.39 33.37
C VAL A 567 6.82 3.46 33.70
N VAL A 568 6.12 3.94 32.67
CA VAL A 568 5.01 4.89 32.75
C VAL A 568 3.96 4.45 31.74
N PHE A 569 2.69 4.47 32.15
CA PHE A 569 1.57 4.20 31.27
C PHE A 569 1.04 5.50 30.67
N ASP A 570 0.80 5.52 29.37
CA ASP A 570 0.15 6.62 28.69
C ASP A 570 -1.37 6.66 28.95
N ALA A 571 -2.05 7.66 28.42
CA ALA A 571 -3.51 7.76 28.51
C ALA A 571 -4.24 6.55 27.89
N SER A 572 -3.61 5.83 26.97
CA SER A 572 -4.15 4.61 26.35
C SER A 572 -3.91 3.33 27.17
N GLY A 573 -3.08 3.40 28.21
CA GLY A 573 -2.71 2.29 29.09
C GLY A 573 -1.52 1.48 28.59
N SER A 574 -0.83 1.99 27.57
CA SER A 574 0.36 1.40 26.99
C SER A 574 1.62 2.00 27.61
N ARG A 575 2.67 1.19 27.76
CA ARG A 575 3.97 1.67 28.20
C ARG A 575 4.66 2.52 27.11
N MET A 576 5.26 3.64 27.53
CA MET A 576 6.19 4.42 26.71
C MET A 576 7.62 3.88 26.81
N ALA A 577 8.33 3.79 25.68
CA ALA A 577 9.71 3.28 25.62
C ALA A 577 10.51 3.93 24.47
N TRP A 578 11.83 3.74 24.47
CA TRP A 578 12.69 4.12 23.35
C TRP A 578 12.62 3.08 22.24
N THR A 579 12.72 3.54 20.99
CA THR A 579 12.85 2.66 19.81
C THR A 579 14.32 2.54 19.45
N LEU A 580 14.81 1.33 19.25
CA LEU A 580 16.14 1.06 18.69
C LEU A 580 16.02 0.83 17.18
N ILE A 581 16.98 1.37 16.46
CA ILE A 581 17.09 1.29 15.01
C ILE A 581 18.37 0.53 14.69
N GLU A 582 18.25 -0.52 13.86
CA GLU A 582 19.38 -1.34 13.44
C GLU A 582 19.37 -1.55 11.93
N GLN A 583 20.53 -1.96 11.41
CA GLN A 583 20.70 -2.28 10.00
C GLN A 583 21.45 -3.61 9.88
N LEU A 584 21.01 -4.49 8.97
CA LEU A 584 21.77 -5.69 8.62
C LEU A 584 22.97 -5.30 7.73
N GLN A 585 24.18 -5.56 8.23
CA GLN A 585 25.44 -5.30 7.53
C GLN A 585 26.32 -6.56 7.57
N ASP A 586 26.70 -7.06 6.41
CA ASP A 586 27.56 -8.25 6.26
C ASP A 586 27.00 -9.45 7.06
N GLY A 587 25.67 -9.63 7.04
CA GLY A 587 24.96 -10.68 7.77
C GLY A 587 24.85 -10.51 9.29
N LYS A 588 25.20 -9.34 9.85
CA LYS A 588 25.05 -9.03 11.29
C LYS A 588 24.26 -7.74 11.50
N TYR A 589 23.41 -7.71 12.53
CA TYR A 589 22.71 -6.49 12.91
C TYR A 589 23.67 -5.53 13.62
N VAL A 590 23.66 -4.28 13.16
CA VAL A 590 24.44 -3.18 13.72
C VAL A 590 23.47 -2.07 14.15
N LYS A 591 23.59 -1.63 15.40
CA LYS A 591 22.77 -0.55 15.97
C LYS A 591 23.17 0.78 15.36
N ILE A 592 22.21 1.50 14.78
CA ILE A 592 22.45 2.80 14.12
C ILE A 592 21.95 3.99 14.95
N GLY A 593 20.99 3.79 15.86
CA GLY A 593 20.56 4.84 16.78
C GLY A 593 19.37 4.46 17.66
N TYR A 594 19.02 5.35 18.60
CA TYR A 594 17.78 5.28 19.37
C TYR A 594 16.90 6.49 19.09
N TYR A 595 15.59 6.29 19.17
CA TYR A 595 14.60 7.34 19.01
C TYR A 595 13.66 7.36 20.22
N ASP A 596 13.49 8.54 20.81
CA ASP A 596 12.53 8.79 21.87
C ASP A 596 11.35 9.59 21.30
N SER A 597 10.17 8.95 21.28
CA SER A 597 8.94 9.56 20.77
C SER A 597 8.40 10.68 21.66
N SER A 598 8.75 10.69 22.95
CA SER A 598 8.25 11.68 23.91
C SER A 598 8.98 13.02 23.78
N SER A 599 10.30 12.98 23.58
CA SER A 599 11.13 14.16 23.38
C SER A 599 11.35 14.51 21.90
N ASN A 600 10.91 13.65 20.98
CA ASN A 600 11.17 13.75 19.54
C ASN A 600 12.67 13.92 19.22
N ASN A 601 13.50 13.20 19.97
CA ASN A 601 14.95 13.25 19.88
C ASN A 601 15.50 11.92 19.36
N ILE A 602 16.52 12.00 18.50
CA ILE A 602 17.22 10.84 17.94
C ILE A 602 18.69 10.87 18.36
N SER A 603 19.16 9.79 18.98
CA SER A 603 20.59 9.59 19.24
C SER A 603 21.17 8.73 18.12
N TRP A 604 21.98 9.35 17.26
CA TRP A 604 22.50 8.71 16.05
C TRP A 604 23.97 8.31 16.22
N PHE A 605 24.32 7.07 15.85
CA PHE A 605 25.69 6.55 15.94
C PHE A 605 26.51 6.71 14.65
N ASN A 606 25.89 7.16 13.55
CA ASN A 606 26.52 7.27 12.21
C ASN A 606 27.18 5.96 11.75
N ALA A 607 26.55 4.82 12.06
CA ALA A 607 27.07 3.48 11.74
C ALA A 607 26.44 2.88 10.49
N GLU A 608 25.50 3.57 9.83
CA GLU A 608 24.79 3.10 8.65
C GLU A 608 25.71 2.97 7.43
N LYS A 609 25.53 1.89 6.67
CA LYS A 609 26.26 1.64 5.42
C LYS A 609 25.28 1.50 4.27
N TRP A 610 25.52 2.30 3.22
CA TRP A 610 24.72 2.27 2.00
C TRP A 610 25.59 1.94 0.79
N ILE A 611 25.02 1.17 -0.15
CA ILE A 611 25.70 0.84 -1.41
C ILE A 611 25.88 2.12 -2.25
N GLY A 612 27.10 2.67 -2.25
CA GLY A 612 27.44 3.93 -2.91
C GLY A 612 27.47 5.15 -1.99
N GLY A 613 27.45 4.97 -0.66
CA GLY A 613 27.72 6.01 0.34
C GLY A 613 26.55 6.91 0.70
N SER A 614 25.38 6.76 0.06
CA SER A 614 24.18 7.53 0.37
C SER A 614 22.91 6.68 0.22
N PRO A 615 21.84 6.97 1.00
CA PRO A 615 20.56 6.29 0.84
C PRO A 615 19.99 6.47 -0.57
N PRO A 616 19.30 5.45 -1.14
CA PRO A 616 18.73 5.56 -2.47
C PRO A 616 17.54 6.52 -2.52
N PRO A 617 17.28 7.18 -3.67
CA PRO A 617 16.12 8.06 -3.83
C PRO A 617 14.82 7.27 -4.00
N ASP A 618 13.73 7.83 -3.48
CA ASP A 618 12.37 7.25 -3.47
C ASP A 618 11.74 7.04 -4.86
N ARG A 619 12.23 7.74 -5.89
CA ARG A 619 11.75 7.61 -7.29
C ARG A 619 12.86 7.83 -8.32
N THR A 620 12.57 7.47 -9.56
CA THR A 620 13.37 7.92 -10.71
C THR A 620 13.24 9.45 -10.87
N LYS A 621 14.37 10.17 -10.86
CA LYS A 621 14.39 11.59 -11.24
C LYS A 621 14.33 11.68 -12.77
N VAL A 622 13.23 12.24 -13.28
CA VAL A 622 13.10 12.57 -14.70
C VAL A 622 13.90 13.85 -14.94
N VAL A 623 15.02 13.73 -15.66
CA VAL A 623 15.83 14.87 -16.06
C VAL A 623 15.48 15.22 -17.50
N GLU A 624 14.94 16.41 -17.70
CA GLU A 624 14.65 16.90 -19.04
C GLU A 624 15.95 17.31 -19.74
N GLN A 625 16.19 16.76 -20.93
CA GLN A 625 17.35 17.08 -21.75
C GLN A 625 16.87 17.48 -23.14
N PHE A 626 17.35 18.62 -23.62
CA PHE A 626 17.10 19.06 -24.98
C PHE A 626 17.90 18.22 -25.97
N ARG A 627 17.28 17.95 -27.13
CA ARG A 627 17.95 17.32 -28.27
C ARG A 627 18.36 18.40 -29.26
N TYR A 628 19.63 18.36 -29.64
CA TYR A 628 20.23 19.31 -30.57
C TYR A 628 20.61 18.62 -31.88
N LEU A 629 20.78 19.43 -32.93
CA LEU A 629 21.28 18.94 -34.22
C LEU A 629 22.73 18.49 -34.06
N SER A 630 23.11 17.40 -34.74
CA SER A 630 24.52 16.97 -34.78
C SER A 630 25.37 18.07 -35.42
N GLN A 631 26.39 18.52 -34.71
CA GLN A 631 27.26 19.62 -35.15
C GLN A 631 28.03 19.26 -36.44
N GLY A 632 28.43 18.01 -36.59
CA GLY A 632 29.07 17.54 -37.83
C GLY A 632 28.17 17.66 -39.06
N LEU A 633 26.88 17.33 -38.92
CA LEU A 633 25.90 17.48 -40.00
C LEU A 633 25.64 18.96 -40.30
N TYR A 634 25.44 19.78 -39.26
CA TYR A 634 25.17 21.20 -39.42
C TYR A 634 26.31 21.92 -40.16
N ILE A 635 27.55 21.70 -39.71
CA ILE A 635 28.74 22.29 -40.33
C ILE A 635 28.89 21.82 -41.78
N SER A 636 28.70 20.53 -42.06
CA SER A 636 28.81 19.99 -43.43
C SER A 636 27.82 20.63 -44.39
N VAL A 637 26.56 20.80 -43.98
CA VAL A 637 25.52 21.42 -44.81
C VAL A 637 25.77 22.93 -44.97
N CYS A 638 26.26 23.61 -43.93
CA CYS A 638 26.66 25.02 -44.02
C CYS A 638 27.82 25.25 -44.99
N VAL A 639 28.82 24.37 -45.01
CA VAL A 639 29.93 24.44 -45.97
C VAL A 639 29.42 24.26 -47.40
N LEU A 640 28.55 23.27 -47.65
CA LEU A 640 27.93 23.07 -48.97
C LEU A 640 27.10 24.29 -49.42
N ALA A 641 26.32 24.87 -48.51
CA ALA A 641 25.56 26.09 -48.80
C ALA A 641 26.49 27.27 -49.13
N THR A 642 27.60 27.42 -48.40
CA THR A 642 28.60 28.47 -48.64
C THR A 642 29.24 28.33 -50.02
N VAL A 643 29.62 27.11 -50.41
CA VAL A 643 30.16 26.82 -51.75
C VAL A 643 29.14 27.16 -52.84
N GLY A 644 27.86 26.80 -52.63
CA GLY A 644 26.77 27.15 -53.55
C GLY A 644 26.56 28.66 -53.70
N ILE A 645 26.66 29.42 -52.60
CA ILE A 645 26.55 30.89 -52.61
C ILE A 645 27.71 31.51 -53.39
N ILE A 646 28.94 31.06 -53.16
CA ILE A 646 30.13 31.54 -53.89
C ILE A 646 29.98 31.27 -55.39
N LEU A 647 29.56 30.06 -55.78
CA LEU A 647 29.31 29.71 -57.18
C LEU A 647 28.21 30.59 -57.79
N GLY A 648 27.14 30.86 -57.06
CA GLY A 648 26.08 31.79 -57.46
C GLY A 648 26.61 33.19 -57.73
N LEU A 649 27.44 33.74 -56.85
CA LEU A 649 28.05 35.07 -57.01
C LEU A 649 29.02 35.13 -58.20
N LEU A 650 29.77 34.06 -58.46
CA LEU A 650 30.63 33.95 -59.64
C LEU A 650 29.80 33.96 -60.93
N CYS A 651 28.72 33.17 -60.98
CA CYS A 651 27.78 33.15 -62.11
C CYS A 651 27.11 34.52 -62.34
N LEU A 652 26.74 35.21 -61.26
CA LEU A 652 26.18 36.55 -61.32
C LEU A 652 27.21 37.54 -61.89
N SER A 653 28.45 37.51 -61.39
CA SER A 653 29.54 38.36 -61.86
C SER A 653 29.86 38.12 -63.33
N PHE A 654 29.91 36.85 -63.75
CA PHE A 654 30.08 36.46 -65.15
C PHE A 654 28.97 37.02 -66.05
N ASN A 655 27.71 36.91 -65.62
CA ASN A 655 26.55 37.36 -66.39
C ASN A 655 26.49 38.90 -66.49
N VAL A 656 26.87 39.62 -65.43
CA VAL A 656 26.94 41.08 -65.42
C VAL A 656 28.10 41.60 -66.27
N TYR A 657 29.29 41.02 -66.12
CA TYR A 657 30.48 41.43 -66.87
C TYR A 657 30.30 41.22 -68.37
N ASN A 658 29.78 40.05 -68.77
CA ASN A 658 29.60 39.68 -70.17
C ASN A 658 28.24 40.12 -70.76
N ARG A 659 27.54 41.08 -70.13
CA ARG A 659 26.20 41.53 -70.55
C ARG A 659 26.14 42.07 -71.97
N GLN A 660 27.27 42.52 -72.53
CA GLN A 660 27.35 43.07 -73.89
C GLN A 660 27.50 42.00 -74.98
N ILE A 661 27.73 40.74 -74.62
CA ILE A 661 27.92 39.66 -75.60
C ILE A 661 26.57 39.17 -76.14
N ARG A 662 26.47 39.00 -77.46
CA ARG A 662 25.21 38.73 -78.19
C ARG A 662 24.41 37.54 -77.66
N TYR A 663 25.06 36.41 -77.33
CA TYR A 663 24.33 35.24 -76.79
C TYR A 663 23.81 35.47 -75.36
N VAL A 664 24.52 36.26 -74.54
CA VAL A 664 24.09 36.64 -73.19
C VAL A 664 22.89 37.57 -73.26
N GLN A 665 22.94 38.57 -74.17
CA GLN A 665 21.83 39.50 -74.41
C GLN A 665 20.55 38.79 -74.86
N ASN A 666 20.67 37.84 -75.79
CA ASN A 666 19.54 37.04 -76.27
C ASN A 666 18.87 36.23 -75.15
N SER A 667 19.61 35.87 -74.11
CA SER A 667 19.10 35.08 -72.98
C SER A 667 18.32 35.89 -71.94
N LYS A 668 18.16 37.20 -72.14
CA LYS A 668 17.58 38.17 -71.18
C LYS A 668 18.31 38.13 -69.82
N PRO A 669 19.51 38.74 -69.73
CA PRO A 669 20.42 38.52 -68.61
C PRO A 669 19.89 39.00 -67.26
N GLY A 670 19.00 40.00 -67.21
CA GLY A 670 18.45 40.50 -65.94
C GLY A 670 17.49 39.52 -65.25
N LEU A 671 16.72 38.71 -65.99
CA LEU A 671 15.93 37.62 -65.40
C LEU A 671 16.85 36.52 -64.84
N ASN A 672 17.90 36.14 -65.58
CA ASN A 672 18.88 35.18 -65.08
C ASN A 672 19.58 35.70 -63.80
N ASN A 673 19.86 37.00 -63.71
CA ASN A 673 20.40 37.63 -62.49
C ASN A 673 19.43 37.51 -61.32
N MET A 674 18.13 37.79 -61.52
CA MET A 674 17.11 37.58 -60.48
C MET A 674 17.04 36.12 -60.03
N THR A 675 17.16 35.18 -60.96
CA THR A 675 17.17 33.75 -60.65
C THR A 675 18.34 33.38 -59.73
N VAL A 676 19.55 33.85 -60.07
CA VAL A 676 20.75 33.59 -59.27
C VAL A 676 20.65 34.25 -57.89
N VAL A 677 20.13 35.47 -57.79
CA VAL A 677 19.88 36.14 -56.50
C VAL A 677 18.87 35.36 -55.65
N GLY A 678 17.79 34.85 -56.26
CA GLY A 678 16.83 33.98 -55.56
C GLY A 678 17.46 32.70 -55.02
N CYS A 679 18.31 32.04 -55.82
CA CYS A 679 19.04 30.84 -55.38
C CYS A 679 20.01 31.15 -54.21
N VAL A 680 20.73 32.28 -54.26
CA VAL A 680 21.62 32.71 -53.17
C VAL A 680 20.83 32.97 -51.88
N LEU A 681 19.68 33.65 -51.96
CA LEU A 681 18.80 33.87 -50.81
C LEU A 681 18.27 32.56 -50.23
N ALA A 682 17.82 31.62 -51.06
CA ALA A 682 17.36 30.32 -50.60
C ALA A 682 18.47 29.50 -49.91
N LEU A 683 19.70 29.51 -50.45
CA LEU A 683 20.86 28.86 -49.83
C LEU A 683 21.25 29.51 -48.50
N SER A 684 21.10 30.83 -48.37
CA SER A 684 21.37 31.53 -47.10
C SER A 684 20.41 31.15 -45.97
N ALA A 685 19.24 30.56 -46.28
CA ALA A 685 18.30 30.11 -45.27
C ALA A 685 18.77 28.86 -44.49
N VAL A 686 19.76 28.13 -44.99
CA VAL A 686 20.33 26.96 -44.33
C VAL A 686 20.93 27.30 -42.96
N PHE A 687 21.61 28.45 -42.86
CA PHE A 687 22.24 28.88 -41.61
C PHE A 687 21.23 29.04 -40.47
N PRO A 688 20.18 29.88 -40.60
CA PRO A 688 19.20 30.03 -39.53
C PRO A 688 18.41 28.74 -39.29
N LEU A 689 18.21 27.86 -40.30
CA LEU A 689 17.44 26.62 -40.15
C LEU A 689 18.08 25.63 -39.15
N GLY A 690 19.41 25.56 -39.09
CA GLY A 690 20.12 24.68 -38.16
C GLY A 690 20.51 25.33 -36.82
N LEU A 691 20.23 26.62 -36.61
CA LEU A 691 20.46 27.28 -35.32
C LEU A 691 19.41 26.83 -34.30
N ASP A 692 19.81 26.00 -33.35
CA ASP A 692 18.98 25.50 -32.27
C ASP A 692 19.36 26.15 -30.92
N GLY A 693 18.75 25.67 -29.84
CA GLY A 693 18.98 26.19 -28.48
C GLY A 693 20.41 26.00 -27.94
N LEU A 694 21.30 25.34 -28.68
CA LEU A 694 22.72 25.24 -28.32
C LEU A 694 23.47 26.54 -28.62
N HIS A 695 23.13 27.20 -29.72
CA HIS A 695 23.81 28.41 -30.20
C HIS A 695 23.03 29.69 -29.89
N ILE A 696 21.72 29.57 -29.67
CA ILE A 696 20.80 30.70 -29.58
C ILE A 696 20.04 30.68 -28.26
N SER A 697 19.98 31.84 -27.61
CA SER A 697 19.19 32.06 -26.41
C SER A 697 17.68 32.02 -26.67
N MET A 698 16.87 31.78 -25.64
CA MET A 698 15.41 31.71 -25.80
C MET A 698 14.79 33.01 -26.36
N ALA A 699 15.39 34.16 -26.08
CA ALA A 699 14.88 35.47 -26.50
C ALA A 699 15.07 35.74 -28.00
N THR A 700 16.17 35.25 -28.59
CA THR A 700 16.51 35.48 -29.99
C THR A 700 15.93 34.43 -30.94
N PHE A 701 15.36 33.35 -30.40
CA PHE A 701 14.79 32.24 -31.18
C PHE A 701 13.61 32.64 -32.10
N PRO A 702 12.62 33.46 -31.68
CA PRO A 702 11.51 33.84 -32.56
C PRO A 702 11.96 34.63 -33.79
N PHE A 703 12.98 35.48 -33.64
CA PHE A 703 13.57 36.23 -34.75
C PHE A 703 14.21 35.29 -35.79
N VAL A 704 14.94 34.28 -35.33
CA VAL A 704 15.54 33.27 -36.23
C VAL A 704 14.45 32.44 -36.93
N CYS A 705 13.35 32.10 -36.25
CA CYS A 705 12.21 31.43 -36.88
C CYS A 705 11.58 32.26 -38.01
N GLN A 706 11.40 33.57 -37.79
CA GLN A 706 10.89 34.47 -38.82
C GLN A 706 11.88 34.57 -40.00
N LEU A 707 13.17 34.74 -39.71
CA LEU A 707 14.21 34.84 -40.73
C LEU A 707 14.26 33.60 -41.65
N ARG A 708 14.03 32.38 -41.11
CA ARG A 708 13.94 31.14 -41.90
C ARG A 708 12.84 31.23 -42.96
N VAL A 709 11.63 31.60 -42.56
CA VAL A 709 10.46 31.64 -43.44
C VAL A 709 10.66 32.68 -44.54
N TRP A 710 11.13 33.88 -44.17
CA TRP A 710 11.37 34.96 -45.12
C TRP A 710 12.44 34.61 -46.16
N LEU A 711 13.59 34.06 -45.75
CA LEU A 711 14.68 33.73 -46.68
C LEU A 711 14.31 32.61 -47.66
N ILE A 712 13.64 31.54 -47.19
CA ILE A 712 13.24 30.42 -48.05
C ILE A 712 12.17 30.87 -49.05
N SER A 713 11.12 31.55 -48.58
CA SER A 713 9.98 31.92 -49.44
C SER A 713 10.38 32.98 -50.47
N MET A 714 11.04 34.06 -50.04
CA MET A 714 11.48 35.11 -50.96
C MET A 714 12.53 34.60 -51.96
N GLY A 715 13.46 33.76 -51.52
CA GLY A 715 14.46 33.15 -52.40
C GLY A 715 13.83 32.25 -53.47
N PHE A 716 12.90 31.37 -53.06
CA PHE A 716 12.17 30.49 -53.98
C PHE A 716 11.30 31.28 -54.97
N SER A 717 10.50 32.21 -54.46
CA SER A 717 9.59 33.03 -55.27
C SER A 717 10.35 33.88 -56.29
N LEU A 718 11.48 34.49 -55.91
CA LEU A 718 12.32 35.25 -56.85
C LEU A 718 12.96 34.36 -57.93
N ALA A 719 13.45 33.18 -57.54
CA ALA A 719 14.08 32.26 -58.49
C ALA A 719 13.08 31.70 -59.50
N TYR A 720 11.95 31.19 -59.00
CA TYR A 720 10.92 30.54 -59.80
C TYR A 720 10.14 31.53 -60.66
N SER A 721 9.74 32.69 -60.12
CA SER A 721 9.01 33.72 -60.87
C SER A 721 9.78 34.21 -62.09
N SER A 722 11.10 34.36 -61.96
CA SER A 722 11.97 34.76 -63.06
C SER A 722 12.03 33.70 -64.17
N MET A 723 12.22 32.42 -63.80
CA MET A 723 12.21 31.32 -64.77
C MET A 723 10.84 31.17 -65.44
N PHE A 724 9.77 31.23 -64.66
CA PHE A 724 8.39 31.11 -65.15
C PHE A 724 8.06 32.22 -66.14
N THR A 725 8.40 33.48 -65.82
CA THR A 725 8.16 34.63 -66.71
C THR A 725 8.89 34.48 -68.05
N LYS A 726 10.11 33.93 -68.02
CA LYS A 726 10.88 33.63 -69.23
C LYS A 726 10.20 32.58 -70.12
N ILE A 727 9.72 31.49 -69.52
CA ILE A 727 8.99 30.43 -70.23
C ILE A 727 7.66 30.95 -70.78
N TRP A 728 6.93 31.72 -69.97
CA TRP A 728 5.67 32.35 -70.35
C TRP A 728 5.84 33.30 -71.54
N TRP A 729 6.93 34.07 -71.55
CA TRP A 729 7.28 34.92 -72.68
C TRP A 729 7.55 34.10 -73.96
N VAL A 730 8.32 33.02 -73.87
CA VAL A 730 8.57 32.13 -75.02
C VAL A 730 7.27 31.53 -75.55
N HIS A 731 6.39 31.07 -74.68
CA HIS A 731 5.09 30.50 -75.03
C HIS A 731 4.19 31.52 -75.74
N THR A 732 4.01 32.71 -75.15
CA THR A 732 3.17 33.78 -75.73
C THR A 732 3.74 34.35 -77.03
N ALA A 733 5.06 34.49 -77.14
CA ALA A 733 5.73 34.89 -78.38
C ALA A 733 5.57 33.84 -79.49
N SER A 734 5.58 32.55 -79.14
CA SER A 734 5.42 31.45 -80.10
C SER A 734 3.99 31.35 -80.64
N ILE A 735 2.98 31.52 -79.77
CA ILE A 735 1.56 31.51 -80.16
C ILE A 735 1.19 32.73 -81.00
N LYS A 736 1.62 33.94 -80.63
CA LYS A 736 1.32 35.14 -81.43
C LYS A 736 1.93 35.08 -82.84
N LYS A 737 3.02 34.33 -83.01
CA LYS A 737 3.66 34.13 -84.32
C LYS A 737 2.80 33.27 -85.28
N SER A 738 1.82 32.50 -84.78
CA SER A 738 0.90 31.74 -85.62
C SER A 738 -0.32 32.54 -86.09
N GLU A 739 -0.64 33.68 -85.47
CA GLU A 739 -1.85 34.46 -85.78
C GLU A 739 -1.63 35.65 -86.73
N THR A 740 -0.40 36.14 -86.95
CA THR A 740 -0.18 37.38 -87.73
C THR A 740 0.72 37.17 -88.96
N LYS A 741 0.12 36.76 -90.08
CA LYS A 741 0.63 36.97 -91.44
C LYS A 741 -0.18 38.09 -92.13
N GLU A 742 -0.23 39.30 -91.57
CA GLU A 742 -0.38 40.51 -92.41
C GLU A 742 -0.18 41.79 -91.60
N LYS A 743 0.63 42.68 -92.18
CA LYS A 743 0.75 44.12 -91.97
C LYS A 743 1.49 44.63 -90.72
N THR A 744 2.64 45.20 -91.08
CA THR A 744 3.33 46.36 -90.49
C THR A 744 4.37 46.10 -89.40
N LYS A 745 5.61 46.03 -89.89
CA LYS A 745 6.84 46.66 -89.39
C LYS A 745 6.64 47.69 -88.25
N ILE A 746 6.37 47.22 -87.04
CA ILE A 746 6.77 47.86 -85.78
C ILE A 746 7.39 46.74 -84.95
N SER A 747 8.70 46.81 -84.77
CA SER A 747 9.42 46.10 -83.74
C SER A 747 8.83 46.47 -82.38
N GLN A 748 7.76 45.81 -81.94
CA GLN A 748 7.47 45.72 -80.52
C GLN A 748 8.45 44.72 -79.94
N GLU A 749 9.67 45.19 -79.65
CA GLU A 749 10.35 44.72 -78.46
C GLU A 749 9.31 44.75 -77.34
N PHE A 750 8.87 43.59 -76.85
CA PHE A 750 8.15 43.55 -75.59
C PHE A 750 9.06 44.26 -74.58
N GLU A 751 8.63 45.44 -74.11
CA GLU A 751 9.47 46.24 -73.24
C GLU A 751 9.91 45.39 -72.05
N ASP A 752 11.22 45.31 -71.82
CA ASP A 752 11.82 44.46 -70.81
C ASP A 752 11.19 44.70 -69.41
N TRP A 753 10.68 45.92 -69.16
CA TRP A 753 9.99 46.29 -67.93
C TRP A 753 8.75 45.43 -67.64
N LYS A 754 8.00 44.96 -68.64
CA LYS A 754 6.78 44.15 -68.44
C LYS A 754 7.09 42.77 -67.87
N LEU A 755 8.24 42.21 -68.23
CA LEU A 755 8.72 40.93 -67.68
C LEU A 755 9.15 41.10 -66.22
N TYR A 756 9.87 42.18 -65.91
CA TYR A 756 10.23 42.49 -64.52
C TYR A 756 8.99 42.81 -63.67
N ALA A 757 7.97 43.47 -64.24
CA ALA A 757 6.71 43.75 -63.56
C ALA A 757 5.92 42.47 -63.24
N MET A 758 5.88 41.51 -64.18
CA MET A 758 5.23 40.22 -63.94
C MET A 758 5.94 39.41 -62.83
N ALA A 759 7.27 39.32 -62.89
CA ALA A 759 8.05 38.64 -61.85
C ALA A 759 7.93 39.35 -60.48
N GLY A 760 7.97 40.69 -60.48
CA GLY A 760 7.77 41.51 -59.28
C GLY A 760 6.37 41.38 -58.67
N GLY A 761 5.33 41.23 -59.50
CA GLY A 761 3.96 40.99 -59.04
C GLY A 761 3.80 39.67 -58.28
N PHE A 762 4.42 38.59 -58.76
CA PHE A 762 4.45 37.31 -58.05
C PHE A 762 5.17 37.42 -56.70
N LEU A 763 6.32 38.09 -56.67
CA LEU A 763 7.10 38.30 -55.44
C LEU A 763 6.33 39.15 -54.42
N LEU A 764 5.66 40.21 -54.86
CA LEU A 764 4.85 41.08 -54.01
C LEU A 764 3.67 40.31 -53.41
N THR A 765 3.03 39.47 -54.21
CA THR A 765 1.92 38.62 -53.76
C THR A 765 2.37 37.66 -52.66
N ASP A 766 3.51 36.98 -52.84
CA ASP A 766 4.09 36.09 -51.82
C ASP A 766 4.46 36.84 -50.53
N ALA A 767 5.10 38.01 -50.66
CA ALA A 767 5.45 38.86 -49.52
C ALA A 767 4.21 39.30 -48.71
N ILE A 768 3.10 39.62 -49.38
CA ILE A 768 1.82 39.95 -48.72
C ILE A 768 1.28 38.74 -47.97
N PHE A 769 1.30 37.54 -48.57
CA PHE A 769 0.83 36.32 -47.89
C PHE A 769 1.64 36.01 -46.63
N ILE A 770 2.96 36.11 -46.69
CA ILE A 770 3.83 35.88 -45.52
C ILE A 770 3.56 36.95 -44.45
N LEU A 771 3.44 38.22 -44.83
CA LEU A 771 3.19 39.30 -43.89
C LEU A 771 1.84 39.12 -43.18
N ILE A 772 0.78 38.77 -43.92
CA ILE A 772 -0.53 38.43 -43.34
C ILE A 772 -0.38 37.24 -42.39
N TRP A 773 0.33 36.19 -42.79
CA TRP A 773 0.54 35.02 -41.94
C TRP A 773 1.27 35.36 -40.63
N GLN A 774 2.35 36.14 -40.68
CA GLN A 774 3.11 36.53 -39.49
C GLN A 774 2.33 37.45 -38.55
N VAL A 775 1.50 38.35 -39.09
CA VAL A 775 0.67 39.26 -38.29
C VAL A 775 -0.50 38.51 -37.65
N VAL A 776 -1.17 37.64 -38.40
CA VAL A 776 -2.32 36.87 -37.91
C VAL A 776 -1.87 35.77 -36.94
N HIS A 777 -0.73 35.12 -37.21
CA HIS A 777 -0.24 34.00 -36.42
C HIS A 777 1.31 33.95 -36.39
N PRO A 778 1.95 34.73 -35.50
CA PRO A 778 3.41 34.78 -35.41
C PRO A 778 3.99 33.43 -34.95
N LEU A 779 5.15 33.08 -35.50
CA LEU A 779 5.87 31.87 -35.11
C LEU A 779 6.43 32.02 -33.69
N HIS A 780 6.09 31.07 -32.82
CA HIS A 780 6.63 30.94 -31.47
C HIS A 780 7.28 29.58 -31.27
N ARG A 781 8.14 29.48 -30.25
CA ARG A 781 8.80 28.23 -29.88
C ARG A 781 7.81 27.31 -29.18
N THR A 782 7.75 26.05 -29.62
CA THR A 782 7.05 24.97 -28.93
C THR A 782 8.07 23.91 -28.49
N ILE A 783 7.83 23.30 -27.33
CA ILE A 783 8.66 22.21 -26.80
C ILE A 783 7.80 20.96 -26.81
N GLU A 784 8.15 19.98 -27.64
CA GLU A 784 7.52 18.67 -27.63
C GLU A 784 8.30 17.72 -26.71
N VAL A 785 7.69 17.35 -25.59
CA VAL A 785 8.27 16.40 -24.65
C VAL A 785 7.98 14.98 -25.12
N LYS A 786 9.00 14.30 -25.67
CA LYS A 786 8.93 12.87 -25.98
C LYS A 786 9.55 12.06 -24.84
N ARG A 787 8.76 11.24 -24.14
CA ARG A 787 9.29 10.28 -23.17
C ARG A 787 10.00 9.16 -23.90
N ILE A 788 11.31 9.08 -23.73
CA ILE A 788 12.13 8.01 -24.30
C ILE A 788 12.80 7.31 -23.14
N SER A 789 12.42 6.06 -22.89
CA SER A 789 13.05 5.24 -21.86
C SER A 789 14.42 4.79 -22.36
N PHE A 790 15.48 5.50 -21.97
CA PHE A 790 16.83 5.01 -22.19
C PHE A 790 17.08 3.84 -21.22
N LYS A 791 17.12 2.60 -21.75
CA LYS A 791 17.90 1.54 -21.10
C LYS A 791 19.35 1.98 -21.20
N LYS A 792 19.93 2.47 -20.11
CA LYS A 792 21.35 2.78 -20.03
C LYS A 792 22.11 1.46 -20.23
N SER A 793 22.57 1.22 -21.45
CA SER A 793 23.56 0.18 -21.73
C SER A 793 24.84 0.56 -20.99
N GLU A 794 25.30 -0.31 -20.09
CA GLU A 794 26.59 -0.22 -19.40
C GLU A 794 27.74 -0.38 -20.40
N ARG A 795 27.96 0.63 -21.25
CA ARG A 795 29.12 0.65 -22.16
C ARG A 795 29.90 1.97 -22.14
N ALA A 796 29.61 2.86 -21.19
CA ALA A 796 30.27 4.15 -21.05
C ALA A 796 31.10 4.28 -19.75
N THR A 797 31.81 3.22 -19.36
CA THR A 797 32.82 3.26 -18.28
C THR A 797 34.17 2.65 -18.69
N ARG A 798 34.42 2.46 -19.99
CA ARG A 798 35.75 2.17 -20.54
C ARG A 798 36.13 3.22 -21.58
N MET A 799 36.23 4.48 -21.15
CA MET A 799 36.91 5.50 -21.96
C MET A 799 37.41 6.63 -21.05
N SER A 800 38.12 6.27 -19.98
CA SER A 800 38.93 7.23 -19.23
C SER A 800 40.10 6.57 -18.48
N THR A 801 40.73 5.54 -19.06
CA THR A 801 42.04 5.02 -18.60
C THR A 801 42.69 4.21 -19.73
N SER A 802 43.55 4.83 -20.53
CA SER A 802 44.70 4.16 -21.16
C SER A 802 45.59 5.20 -21.83
N GLY A 803 46.73 5.48 -21.18
CA GLY A 803 47.92 6.01 -21.86
C GLY A 803 48.53 4.95 -22.80
N PRO A 804 49.51 5.33 -23.62
CA PRO A 804 49.94 4.53 -24.76
C PRO A 804 50.86 3.39 -24.30
N GLY A 805 50.41 2.15 -24.47
CA GLY A 805 51.23 0.94 -24.35
C GLY A 805 51.10 0.12 -25.61
N TRP A 806 52.17 0.06 -26.39
CA TRP A 806 52.32 -0.84 -27.53
C TRP A 806 52.43 -2.29 -27.06
N SER A 807 51.62 -3.20 -27.61
CA SER A 807 52.06 -4.59 -27.83
C SER A 807 51.14 -5.31 -28.81
N THR A 808 51.80 -5.95 -29.77
CA THR A 808 51.34 -6.81 -30.87
C THR A 808 50.73 -8.15 -30.43
N ALA A 809 50.07 -8.82 -31.40
CA ALA A 809 49.67 -10.25 -31.47
C ALA A 809 48.35 -10.63 -30.74
N ALA A 810 47.51 -11.56 -31.22
CA ALA A 810 47.40 -12.32 -32.47
C ALA A 810 45.97 -12.89 -32.58
N ARG A 811 45.58 -13.24 -33.81
CA ARG A 811 44.41 -14.04 -34.21
C ARG A 811 44.31 -15.36 -33.44
N SER A 812 43.11 -15.76 -33.04
CA SER A 812 42.59 -17.11 -33.30
C SER A 812 41.07 -17.14 -33.30
N ARG A 813 40.53 -17.77 -34.34
CA ARG A 813 39.12 -18.15 -34.51
C ARG A 813 38.77 -19.30 -33.57
N SER A 814 37.57 -19.26 -33.00
CA SER A 814 36.63 -20.38 -32.84
C SER A 814 35.25 -19.79 -32.62
#